data_AF-A0A0A0ACQ0-F1
#
_entry.id   AF-A0A0A0ACQ0-F1
#
_cell.length_a   1.000
_cell.length_b   1.000
_cell.length_c   1.000
_cell.angle_alpha   90.00
_cell.angle_beta   90.00
_cell.angle_gamma   90.00
#
_symmetry.space_group_name_H-M   'P 1'
#
loop_
_entity.id
_entity.type
_entity.pdbx_description
1 polymer ?
#
loop_
_entity_poly.entity_id
_entity_poly.type
_entity_poly.pdbx_seq_one_letter_code
_entity_poly.pdbx_strand_id
1 'polypeptide(L)'
;KGFKKTHLTVDDCEALARSTEGSSPLTQPLSQRKSRSDVNRGLYPTHRTRRHQGGQGQQKNITDYFRISQIQQVGAGGTKSSRIKEELPDPIFTDPDDSFSDASTVVEISSDSCSFLEDEDLAPPPRESSRKRPLSTAAAGVCKPEHDLWGEPEKKPMVLHPEHSQIKQELDDMEIEPVPDAHYGLLGTRNWELPQGSIDELPVEVLRHIFAFLPVTDLYQNLSLVCRCWRAIVSDPLFIPWKKLYHQYVMKEAMALHRVAQILQVFAITKEQEECVLGLIRCVSAISTGRKVDPSVVLRCLRSHHLFLKAEVCITNKLPHLQSRAGLENMWAIITVMVLFSDGVSDIQKLMACLQRPDSTLSVVDVTETLYCIATLLYAMRDRNIAITNRIHYNIFYCLYLMENTSVTLQTVEEETLAARCRQDFWSGWPEVKLTHEQQRILNHKIEHGQIVKIMAFAGTGKTSTLVKYAEKFADLNFLYVTFNKAVAERGKSVFPRNVTCKTFHSLAFGSVGKHYKEKGKLNFSKMSVYAISSLIQNREGQSLFIRGKTVSQTLENFFASSDEEICEEHTPIWFKNTHGERKLVSQVEKKINVEEAKEIWRNMKKLDGDVEKKYKMTSDGYLKLWQLSKPQLLGYDAIFVDEAQDCTPAIVDIVLSQKCGIILVGDPHQQIYTFRGAVNTLYSVLHTHVYYLTQSFRFGPEIAYVGATILDVCKSIRNKTLVGGNQKGDVRGSMEGKITVLSRSNFNVFEDAVKLTGREKLIKIHVIGGLARFGLSRIHDIWKLSQPADERKKANLVINDSFIKRWEETQGFFGLKEYAERIDDKDLEVKIAIVEKYKERIPELVQKIESSHVSQEAMADYLIGTVHQAKGLEFDTVLIADDFVNVPCPSGDYQRRTNFSIGMYPEDEWNLLYVAVTRAKKYLLMSKSLEHLLALAGERFLRVELMSEAAKDGAAIACSVPQCRGTLQCSSPLVVKKLPLTHSNGSKDAGGYLCHACTQQRFGSLTPLTFFPVLQEQPV
;
A
#
# COMPACT_ATOMS: atom_id res chain seq x y z
N LYS A 1 36.19 -39.83 -33.31
CA LYS A 1 35.26 -40.84 -33.90
C LYS A 1 33.84 -40.31 -33.73
N GLY A 2 32.98 -40.39 -34.75
CA GLY A 2 31.60 -39.89 -34.65
C GLY A 2 30.73 -40.78 -33.75
N PHE A 3 29.80 -40.19 -33.00
CA PHE A 3 28.82 -40.93 -32.21
C PHE A 3 27.80 -41.58 -33.14
N LYS A 4 27.87 -42.91 -33.32
CA LYS A 4 26.73 -43.67 -33.85
C LYS A 4 25.59 -43.57 -32.82
N LYS A 5 24.41 -43.14 -33.26
CA LYS A 5 23.19 -43.31 -32.46
C LYS A 5 22.77 -44.78 -32.53
N THR A 6 22.81 -45.48 -31.41
CA THR A 6 22.01 -46.69 -31.22
C THR A 6 20.53 -46.29 -31.16
N HIS A 7 19.69 -47.03 -31.89
CA HIS A 7 18.27 -47.07 -31.65
C HIS A 7 18.00 -48.34 -30.83
N LEU A 8 17.28 -48.19 -29.73
CA LEU A 8 16.82 -49.29 -28.89
C LEU A 8 15.44 -49.75 -29.38
N THR A 9 15.17 -51.05 -29.33
CA THR A 9 13.84 -51.63 -29.53
C THR A 9 12.98 -51.50 -28.27
N VAL A 10 11.72 -51.92 -28.35
CA VAL A 10 10.82 -51.95 -27.17
C VAL A 10 11.35 -52.92 -26.11
N ASP A 11 11.82 -54.09 -26.54
CA ASP A 11 12.35 -55.14 -25.67
C ASP A 11 13.67 -54.72 -24.98
N ASP A 12 14.56 -54.02 -25.71
CA ASP A 12 15.77 -53.41 -25.13
C ASP A 12 15.44 -52.40 -24.02
N CYS A 13 14.42 -51.56 -24.25
CA CYS A 13 13.95 -50.59 -23.28
C CYS A 13 13.31 -51.25 -22.05
N GLU A 14 12.56 -52.34 -22.22
CA GLU A 14 11.98 -53.06 -21.09
C GLU A 14 13.04 -53.83 -20.27
N ALA A 15 14.04 -54.41 -20.94
CA ALA A 15 15.21 -55.00 -20.28
C ALA A 15 16.01 -53.97 -19.47
N LEU A 16 16.23 -52.77 -20.03
CA LEU A 16 16.88 -51.66 -19.33
C LEU A 16 16.07 -51.17 -18.12
N ALA A 17 14.74 -51.02 -18.26
CA ALA A 17 13.85 -50.63 -17.17
C ALA A 17 13.85 -51.63 -16.01
N ARG A 18 14.06 -52.92 -16.28
CA ARG A 18 14.14 -54.00 -15.29
C ARG A 18 15.54 -54.20 -14.67
N SER A 19 16.56 -53.48 -15.14
CA SER A 19 17.94 -53.55 -14.59
C SER A 19 18.24 -52.42 -13.60
N THR A 20 19.12 -52.68 -12.63
CA THR A 20 19.58 -51.68 -11.65
C THR A 20 20.40 -50.55 -12.28
N GLU A 21 21.09 -50.82 -13.39
CA GLU A 21 21.90 -49.84 -14.13
C GLU A 21 21.08 -48.96 -15.09
N GLY A 22 19.95 -49.46 -15.61
CA GLY A 22 19.06 -48.73 -16.53
C GLY A 22 17.89 -48.00 -15.86
N SER A 23 17.44 -48.44 -14.68
CA SER A 23 16.33 -47.82 -13.95
C SER A 23 16.69 -46.50 -13.24
N SER A 24 17.92 -46.36 -12.74
CA SER A 24 18.35 -45.16 -12.01
C SER A 24 18.57 -43.90 -12.87
N PRO A 25 19.12 -43.96 -14.11
CA PRO A 25 19.22 -42.78 -14.98
C PRO A 25 17.85 -42.28 -15.50
N LEU A 26 16.86 -43.17 -15.57
CA LEU A 26 15.50 -42.83 -16.01
C LEU A 26 14.68 -42.16 -14.90
N THR A 27 14.85 -42.59 -13.65
CA THR A 27 14.13 -42.05 -12.49
C THR A 27 14.79 -40.82 -11.87
N GLN A 28 16.12 -40.66 -11.98
CA GLN A 28 16.85 -39.48 -11.50
C GLN A 28 17.93 -38.99 -12.50
N PRO A 29 17.54 -38.46 -13.69
CA PRO A 29 18.47 -38.09 -14.77
C PRO A 29 19.45 -36.95 -14.44
N LEU A 30 19.31 -36.30 -13.28
CA LEU A 30 20.11 -35.14 -12.86
C LEU A 30 21.05 -35.41 -11.66
N SER A 31 20.89 -36.50 -10.91
CA SER A 31 21.68 -36.75 -9.69
C SER A 31 22.99 -37.51 -9.93
N GLN A 32 23.18 -38.14 -11.10
CA GLN A 32 24.35 -38.99 -11.38
C GLN A 32 25.60 -38.20 -11.85
N ARG A 33 26.76 -38.54 -11.27
CA ARG A 33 28.08 -37.99 -11.66
C ARG A 33 28.55 -38.57 -12.99
N LYS A 34 28.57 -37.74 -14.04
CA LYS A 34 28.92 -38.11 -15.42
C LYS A 34 30.42 -38.41 -15.59
N SER A 35 30.80 -39.68 -15.48
CA SER A 35 32.16 -40.18 -15.76
C SER A 35 32.51 -40.10 -17.26
N ARG A 36 33.82 -40.13 -17.60
CA ARG A 36 34.26 -40.41 -18.98
C ARG A 36 34.06 -41.88 -19.38
N SER A 37 33.91 -42.79 -18.41
CA SER A 37 33.62 -44.22 -18.59
C SER A 37 32.11 -44.57 -18.52
N ASP A 38 31.24 -43.56 -18.46
CA ASP A 38 29.78 -43.74 -18.44
C ASP A 38 29.28 -44.42 -19.74
N VAL A 39 28.64 -45.58 -19.59
CA VAL A 39 28.08 -46.38 -20.69
C VAL A 39 26.76 -45.78 -21.22
N ASN A 40 25.99 -45.14 -20.34
CA ASN A 40 24.66 -44.61 -20.62
C ASN A 40 24.67 -43.20 -21.24
N ARG A 41 25.87 -42.70 -21.57
CA ARG A 41 26.16 -41.31 -22.00
C ARG A 41 25.42 -40.82 -23.25
N GLY A 42 24.74 -41.71 -23.99
CA GLY A 42 23.89 -41.38 -25.13
C GLY A 42 22.39 -41.21 -24.83
N LEU A 43 21.93 -41.55 -23.62
CA LEU A 43 20.50 -41.56 -23.25
C LEU A 43 20.00 -40.22 -22.68
N TYR A 44 20.90 -39.31 -22.30
CA TYR A 44 20.52 -38.01 -21.73
C TYR A 44 19.91 -37.05 -22.77
N PRO A 45 18.83 -36.32 -22.44
CA PRO A 45 18.28 -35.28 -23.30
C PRO A 45 19.30 -34.22 -23.70
N THR A 46 19.30 -33.82 -24.97
CA THR A 46 20.14 -32.74 -25.51
C THR A 46 19.30 -31.77 -26.32
N HIS A 47 19.31 -30.48 -25.93
CA HIS A 47 18.55 -29.45 -26.62
C HIS A 47 19.05 -29.25 -28.06
N ARG A 48 18.13 -29.32 -29.02
CA ARG A 48 18.40 -29.05 -30.44
C ARG A 48 17.92 -27.66 -30.81
N THR A 49 18.84 -26.79 -31.23
CA THR A 49 18.50 -25.73 -32.19
C THR A 49 18.26 -26.36 -33.56
N ARG A 50 17.31 -25.81 -34.35
CA ARG A 50 17.05 -26.29 -35.72
C ARG A 50 16.74 -25.12 -36.66
N ARG A 51 17.35 -25.15 -37.84
CA ARG A 51 17.22 -24.13 -38.89
C ARG A 51 15.89 -24.28 -39.66
N HIS A 52 15.46 -23.19 -40.29
CA HIS A 52 14.40 -23.22 -41.32
C HIS A 52 14.84 -23.98 -42.58
N GLN A 53 13.85 -24.54 -43.27
CA GLN A 53 13.80 -24.61 -44.74
C GLN A 53 12.45 -24.04 -45.18
N GLY A 54 12.42 -23.33 -46.30
CA GLY A 54 11.21 -22.73 -46.86
C GLY A 54 10.59 -23.57 -47.97
N GLY A 55 9.30 -23.36 -48.22
CA GLY A 55 8.59 -23.86 -49.39
C GLY A 55 7.78 -22.72 -50.01
N GLN A 56 7.74 -22.64 -51.34
CA GLN A 56 6.97 -21.63 -52.06
C GLN A 56 5.51 -22.09 -52.21
N GLY A 57 4.57 -21.15 -52.07
CA GLY A 57 3.14 -21.33 -52.35
C GLY A 57 2.60 -20.08 -53.05
N GLN A 58 1.76 -20.27 -54.07
CA GLN A 58 1.32 -19.19 -54.95
C GLN A 58 0.20 -18.34 -54.31
N GLN A 59 0.24 -17.03 -54.49
CA GLN A 59 -0.87 -16.14 -54.13
C GLN A 59 -2.06 -16.35 -55.08
N LYS A 60 -3.28 -16.27 -54.53
CA LYS A 60 -4.52 -16.04 -55.29
C LYS A 60 -4.98 -14.61 -55.10
N ASN A 61 -5.73 -14.07 -56.06
CA ASN A 61 -6.18 -12.68 -56.03
C ASN A 61 -7.45 -12.48 -55.20
N ILE A 62 -7.62 -11.25 -54.69
CA ILE A 62 -8.63 -10.85 -53.72
C ILE A 62 -10.09 -10.95 -54.22
N THR A 63 -10.29 -11.12 -55.54
CA THR A 63 -11.60 -11.19 -56.20
C THR A 63 -12.35 -12.50 -55.97
N ASP A 64 -11.67 -13.59 -55.61
CA ASP A 64 -12.28 -14.93 -55.54
C ASP A 64 -13.22 -15.10 -54.33
N TYR A 65 -13.18 -14.19 -53.35
CA TYR A 65 -13.98 -14.27 -52.11
C TYR A 65 -15.43 -13.79 -52.25
N PHE A 66 -15.82 -13.14 -53.35
CA PHE A 66 -17.16 -12.57 -53.52
C PHE A 66 -17.90 -13.13 -54.74
N ARG A 67 -18.38 -14.37 -54.62
CA ARG A 67 -19.46 -14.89 -55.46
C ARG A 67 -20.77 -14.97 -54.69
N ILE A 68 -21.66 -14.03 -55.00
CA ILE A 68 -23.08 -14.11 -54.62
C ILE A 68 -23.72 -15.27 -55.39
N SER A 69 -24.52 -16.09 -54.72
CA SER A 69 -25.45 -17.03 -55.34
C SER A 69 -26.85 -16.81 -54.78
N GLN A 70 -27.86 -16.87 -55.65
CA GLN A 70 -29.23 -16.49 -55.34
C GLN A 70 -30.14 -17.71 -55.10
N ILE A 71 -31.13 -17.51 -54.22
CA ILE A 71 -32.46 -18.15 -54.21
C ILE A 71 -32.50 -19.69 -54.02
N GLN A 72 -33.16 -20.12 -52.94
CA GLN A 72 -34.26 -21.07 -53.08
C GLN A 72 -35.43 -20.71 -52.14
N GLN A 73 -36.65 -21.08 -52.53
CA GLN A 73 -37.89 -20.57 -51.95
C GLN A 73 -38.38 -21.39 -50.75
N VAL A 74 -39.07 -20.74 -49.81
CA VAL A 74 -39.82 -21.41 -48.74
C VAL A 74 -41.14 -21.96 -49.29
N GLY A 75 -41.35 -23.28 -49.15
CA GLY A 75 -42.65 -23.93 -49.38
C GLY A 75 -43.53 -23.90 -48.13
N ALA A 76 -44.85 -23.81 -48.30
CA ALA A 76 -45.81 -23.72 -47.19
C ALA A 76 -46.45 -25.07 -46.82
N GLY A 77 -46.79 -25.22 -45.53
CA GLY A 77 -47.44 -26.40 -44.95
C GLY A 77 -46.69 -26.89 -43.70
N GLY A 78 -47.36 -27.39 -42.65
CA GLY A 78 -48.80 -27.53 -42.43
C GLY A 78 -49.10 -27.90 -40.98
N THR A 79 -50.34 -27.73 -40.55
CA THR A 79 -50.80 -27.93 -39.16
C THR A 79 -50.58 -29.35 -38.63
N LYS A 80 -50.23 -29.46 -37.34
CA LYS A 80 -50.89 -30.39 -36.40
C LYS A 80 -50.67 -30.02 -34.93
N SER A 81 -51.58 -30.50 -34.10
CA SER A 81 -51.67 -30.23 -32.67
C SER A 81 -51.60 -31.53 -31.85
N SER A 82 -51.10 -31.41 -30.62
CA SER A 82 -51.37 -32.34 -29.53
C SER A 82 -51.38 -31.55 -28.20
N ARG A 83 -52.06 -32.10 -27.19
CA ARG A 83 -52.53 -31.41 -25.98
C ARG A 83 -52.45 -32.42 -24.81
N ILE A 84 -52.69 -31.96 -23.56
CA ILE A 84 -52.92 -32.81 -22.36
C ILE A 84 -51.56 -33.32 -21.78
N LYS A 85 -51.28 -33.36 -20.45
CA LYS A 85 -52.14 -33.36 -19.24
C LYS A 85 -51.54 -32.57 -18.05
N GLU A 86 -52.37 -32.27 -17.05
CA GLU A 86 -52.02 -31.86 -15.68
C GLU A 86 -52.23 -33.03 -14.70
N GLU A 87 -51.63 -33.04 -13.50
CA GLU A 87 -52.11 -33.81 -12.34
C GLU A 87 -51.53 -33.28 -10.99
N LEU A 88 -52.31 -33.40 -9.90
CA LEU A 88 -52.17 -32.85 -8.53
C LEU A 88 -53.24 -33.56 -7.63
N PRO A 89 -53.28 -33.47 -6.26
CA PRO A 89 -52.29 -33.00 -5.25
C PRO A 89 -52.17 -33.90 -3.96
N ASP A 90 -51.39 -33.44 -2.96
CA ASP A 90 -51.56 -33.61 -1.48
C ASP A 90 -51.41 -35.01 -0.80
N PRO A 91 -51.36 -35.17 0.57
CA PRO A 91 -51.54 -34.18 1.68
C PRO A 91 -50.57 -34.19 2.92
N ILE A 92 -50.51 -33.02 3.61
CA ILE A 92 -50.56 -32.75 5.10
C ILE A 92 -49.51 -33.35 6.09
N PHE A 93 -48.83 -32.49 6.87
CA PHE A 93 -48.92 -32.38 8.37
C PHE A 93 -48.08 -31.22 8.99
N THR A 94 -48.77 -30.11 9.30
CA THR A 94 -48.77 -29.28 10.55
C THR A 94 -47.49 -28.79 11.28
N ASP A 95 -47.45 -27.48 11.52
CA ASP A 95 -46.76 -26.77 12.62
C ASP A 95 -47.48 -26.93 13.99
N PRO A 96 -47.04 -26.29 15.10
CA PRO A 96 -47.23 -24.85 15.31
C PRO A 96 -46.03 -24.07 15.91
N ASP A 97 -46.03 -22.77 15.61
CA ASP A 97 -45.94 -21.56 16.47
C ASP A 97 -45.61 -21.72 17.99
N ASP A 98 -45.10 -20.71 18.72
CA ASP A 98 -45.49 -19.29 18.67
C ASP A 98 -44.41 -18.30 19.20
N SER A 99 -44.81 -17.07 19.55
CA SER A 99 -44.03 -15.85 19.30
C SER A 99 -44.17 -14.71 20.35
N PHE A 100 -43.37 -13.66 20.13
CA PHE A 100 -43.50 -12.26 20.63
C PHE A 100 -43.20 -11.81 22.08
N SER A 101 -42.56 -10.62 22.10
CA SER A 101 -42.79 -9.44 22.95
C SER A 101 -42.20 -9.28 24.36
N ASP A 102 -41.68 -8.07 24.54
CA ASP A 102 -41.15 -7.40 25.73
C ASP A 102 -42.15 -7.25 26.91
N ALA A 103 -41.64 -7.13 28.14
CA ALA A 103 -42.04 -6.08 29.11
C ALA A 103 -41.19 -6.09 30.41
N SER A 104 -41.26 -4.99 31.17
CA SER A 104 -40.43 -4.63 32.34
C SER A 104 -41.10 -4.79 33.72
N THR A 105 -40.32 -5.11 34.76
CA THR A 105 -40.31 -4.54 36.15
C THR A 105 -39.10 -5.17 36.91
N VAL A 106 -38.22 -4.52 37.69
CA VAL A 106 -38.26 -3.60 38.86
C VAL A 106 -38.56 -4.30 40.21
N VAL A 107 -37.85 -3.89 41.29
CA VAL A 107 -38.03 -4.18 42.76
C VAL A 107 -37.02 -5.15 43.45
N GLU A 108 -35.92 -4.56 43.95
CA GLU A 108 -35.41 -4.52 45.36
C GLU A 108 -34.93 -5.72 46.25
N ILE A 109 -33.72 -5.51 46.84
CA ILE A 109 -33.30 -5.60 48.28
C ILE A 109 -32.82 -6.92 48.95
N SER A 110 -31.77 -6.76 49.80
CA SER A 110 -31.26 -7.61 50.91
C SER A 110 -30.53 -8.94 50.61
N SER A 111 -29.60 -9.45 51.45
CA SER A 111 -28.67 -8.82 52.43
C SER A 111 -27.60 -9.82 52.93
N ASP A 112 -26.36 -9.37 53.06
CA ASP A 112 -25.31 -9.71 54.06
C ASP A 112 -24.91 -11.14 54.51
N SER A 113 -23.69 -11.16 55.07
CA SER A 113 -23.16 -12.03 56.14
C SER A 113 -22.56 -13.42 55.83
N CYS A 114 -21.23 -13.42 55.92
CA CYS A 114 -20.25 -14.49 56.02
C CYS A 114 -20.48 -15.56 57.12
N SER A 115 -19.82 -16.71 56.94
CA SER A 115 -19.27 -17.62 57.97
C SER A 115 -18.06 -18.33 57.31
N PHE A 116 -16.82 -18.34 57.87
CA PHE A 116 -16.33 -19.16 59.01
C PHE A 116 -16.28 -20.67 58.64
N LEU A 117 -15.21 -21.46 58.88
CA LEU A 117 -13.95 -21.27 59.63
C LEU A 117 -12.87 -22.33 59.24
N GLU A 118 -11.65 -22.23 59.82
CA GLU A 118 -10.77 -23.36 60.26
C GLU A 118 -10.09 -24.33 59.23
N ASP A 119 -8.85 -24.84 59.42
CA ASP A 119 -7.77 -24.41 60.34
C ASP A 119 -6.34 -24.98 60.05
N GLU A 120 -5.37 -24.51 60.87
CA GLU A 120 -4.15 -25.18 61.42
C GLU A 120 -2.99 -25.68 60.50
N ASP A 121 -1.93 -24.85 60.45
CA ASP A 121 -0.60 -25.02 61.10
C ASP A 121 0.38 -26.21 60.82
N LEU A 122 1.66 -25.86 60.60
CA LEU A 122 2.87 -26.28 61.37
C LEU A 122 4.21 -26.05 60.63
N ALA A 123 5.30 -25.92 61.40
CA ALA A 123 6.67 -25.63 60.94
C ALA A 123 7.74 -26.10 62.00
N PRO A 124 9.03 -25.70 61.97
CA PRO A 124 10.00 -25.81 60.86
C PRO A 124 11.26 -26.73 61.09
N PRO A 125 12.49 -26.25 61.43
CA PRO A 125 13.74 -26.45 60.65
C PRO A 125 14.76 -27.36 61.43
N PRO A 126 16.13 -27.36 61.29
CA PRO A 126 17.08 -26.47 60.55
C PRO A 126 18.40 -27.12 59.99
N ARG A 127 19.41 -26.26 59.69
CA ARG A 127 20.89 -26.49 59.74
C ARG A 127 21.60 -27.25 58.58
N GLU A 128 22.88 -26.98 58.23
CA GLU A 128 23.76 -25.79 58.42
C GLU A 128 25.04 -25.85 57.56
N SER A 129 25.60 -24.69 57.17
CA SER A 129 27.04 -24.46 56.87
C SER A 129 27.70 -25.23 55.69
N SER A 130 29.02 -25.12 55.46
CA SER A 130 29.71 -23.93 54.91
C SER A 130 31.08 -24.29 54.28
N ARG A 131 31.58 -23.43 53.36
CA ARG A 131 33.01 -23.21 53.02
C ARG A 131 33.92 -24.43 52.72
N LYS A 132 34.44 -24.53 51.48
CA LYS A 132 35.87 -24.26 51.15
C LYS A 132 36.24 -24.32 49.66
N ARG A 133 37.37 -23.66 49.36
CA ARG A 133 38.16 -23.48 48.12
C ARG A 133 39.48 -24.32 48.27
N PRO A 134 40.48 -24.29 47.36
CA PRO A 134 40.53 -24.16 45.89
C PRO A 134 41.63 -25.06 45.22
N LEU A 135 42.09 -24.71 44.00
CA LEU A 135 43.42 -25.02 43.38
C LEU A 135 43.66 -26.48 42.89
N SER A 136 44.48 -26.77 41.86
CA SER A 136 45.31 -25.97 40.91
C SER A 136 45.36 -26.69 39.51
N THR A 137 46.16 -26.39 38.47
CA THR A 137 47.45 -25.65 38.31
C THR A 137 47.75 -25.28 36.83
N ALA A 138 48.59 -24.24 36.63
CA ALA A 138 49.57 -24.06 35.51
C ALA A 138 49.05 -23.88 34.05
N ALA A 139 49.76 -23.21 33.12
CA ALA A 139 50.90 -22.26 33.12
C ALA A 139 51.14 -21.77 31.64
N ALA A 140 51.92 -20.73 31.30
CA ALA A 140 52.29 -19.45 31.94
C ALA A 140 53.06 -18.54 30.94
N GLY A 141 53.12 -17.22 31.18
CA GLY A 141 54.09 -16.27 30.57
C GLY A 141 53.69 -15.62 29.23
N VAL A 142 54.23 -14.46 28.80
CA VAL A 142 55.11 -13.44 29.43
C VAL A 142 54.71 -12.05 28.88
N CYS A 143 55.05 -10.93 29.55
CA CYS A 143 54.61 -9.56 29.22
C CYS A 143 55.73 -8.60 28.77
N LYS A 144 55.44 -7.79 27.73
CA LYS A 144 55.77 -6.34 27.56
C LYS A 144 57.27 -5.93 27.41
N PRO A 145 57.61 -4.64 27.07
CA PRO A 145 56.79 -3.48 26.61
C PRO A 145 57.30 -2.72 25.34
N GLU A 146 56.54 -1.66 24.98
CA GLU A 146 56.99 -0.30 24.56
C GLU A 146 57.06 0.21 23.08
N HIS A 147 56.42 1.40 22.95
CA HIS A 147 56.53 2.55 22.02
C HIS A 147 56.28 2.53 20.48
N ASP A 148 55.19 3.22 20.12
CA ASP A 148 55.04 4.35 19.17
C ASP A 148 55.35 4.21 17.67
N LEU A 149 54.30 4.22 16.82
CA LEU A 149 53.85 5.44 16.09
C LEU A 149 52.56 5.18 15.25
N TRP A 150 51.99 6.26 14.69
CA TRP A 150 50.64 6.33 14.11
C TRP A 150 50.40 5.51 12.82
N GLY A 151 49.21 4.90 12.73
CA GLY A 151 48.60 4.36 11.51
C GLY A 151 47.09 4.15 11.70
N GLU A 152 46.27 4.43 10.69
CA GLU A 152 44.79 4.40 10.83
C GLU A 152 44.20 2.96 10.85
N PRO A 153 43.17 2.68 11.67
CA PRO A 153 42.62 1.33 11.82
C PRO A 153 41.50 1.00 10.82
N GLU A 154 41.67 -0.11 10.09
CA GLU A 154 40.60 -0.74 9.31
C GLU A 154 39.41 -1.15 10.21
N LYS A 155 38.18 -0.82 9.80
CA LYS A 155 36.97 -1.31 10.48
C LYS A 155 36.60 -2.71 10.00
N LYS A 156 36.89 -3.70 10.84
CA LYS A 156 36.32 -5.06 10.73
C LYS A 156 34.78 -5.01 10.71
N PRO A 157 34.12 -5.93 9.98
CA PRO A 157 32.66 -5.92 9.85
C PRO A 157 31.96 -6.18 11.18
N MET A 158 30.88 -5.45 11.43
CA MET A 158 30.00 -5.67 12.58
C MET A 158 29.00 -6.78 12.24
N VAL A 159 28.81 -7.74 13.16
CA VAL A 159 27.85 -8.84 12.96
C VAL A 159 26.43 -8.29 13.00
N LEU A 160 25.71 -8.42 11.88
CA LEU A 160 24.27 -8.14 11.77
C LEU A 160 23.48 -9.44 11.92
N HIS A 161 22.32 -9.38 12.57
CA HIS A 161 21.38 -10.51 12.60
C HIS A 161 20.74 -10.72 11.21
N PRO A 162 20.43 -11.96 10.78
CA PRO A 162 20.16 -12.24 9.36
C PRO A 162 18.78 -11.75 8.86
N GLU A 163 17.80 -11.68 9.75
CA GLU A 163 16.35 -11.65 9.43
C GLU A 163 15.89 -10.43 8.61
N HIS A 164 16.58 -9.29 8.71
CA HIS A 164 16.22 -8.08 7.96
C HIS A 164 16.83 -7.98 6.55
N SER A 165 17.70 -8.91 6.15
CA SER A 165 18.30 -8.90 4.82
C SER A 165 17.46 -9.65 3.77
N GLN A 166 16.81 -10.76 4.16
CA GLN A 166 16.04 -11.61 3.24
C GLN A 166 14.81 -10.90 2.66
N ILE A 167 14.07 -10.13 3.48
CA ILE A 167 12.86 -9.40 3.08
C ILE A 167 13.13 -8.39 1.93
N LYS A 168 14.36 -7.88 1.79
CA LYS A 168 14.74 -7.00 0.68
C LYS A 168 15.11 -7.74 -0.60
N GLN A 169 15.46 -9.03 -0.51
CA GLN A 169 15.85 -9.84 -1.65
C GLN A 169 14.62 -10.53 -2.30
N GLU A 170 13.64 -10.95 -1.48
CA GLU A 170 12.34 -11.46 -1.96
C GLU A 170 11.54 -10.45 -2.81
N LEU A 171 11.86 -9.15 -2.76
CA LEU A 171 11.23 -8.12 -3.59
C LEU A 171 11.89 -7.91 -4.97
N ASP A 172 13.09 -8.45 -5.19
CA ASP A 172 13.81 -8.40 -6.47
C ASP A 172 13.86 -9.79 -7.16
N ASP A 173 13.91 -10.89 -6.40
CA ASP A 173 14.11 -12.26 -6.91
C ASP A 173 12.81 -13.12 -6.95
N MET A 174 11.69 -12.58 -7.47
CA MET A 174 10.46 -13.37 -7.72
C MET A 174 10.46 -14.01 -9.12
N GLU A 175 10.96 -15.25 -9.25
CA GLU A 175 10.65 -16.10 -10.41
C GLU A 175 9.16 -16.48 -10.43
N ILE A 176 8.56 -16.56 -11.62
CA ILE A 176 7.12 -16.79 -11.80
C ILE A 176 6.88 -18.26 -12.21
N GLU A 177 6.31 -19.04 -11.30
CA GLU A 177 5.91 -20.45 -11.53
C GLU A 177 4.55 -20.59 -12.28
N PRO A 178 4.20 -21.80 -12.79
CA PRO A 178 3.43 -21.91 -14.04
C PRO A 178 1.93 -22.29 -13.94
N VAL A 179 1.18 -21.79 -14.93
CA VAL A 179 -0.02 -22.38 -15.58
C VAL A 179 -1.32 -22.59 -14.74
N PRO A 180 -2.42 -21.93 -15.16
CA PRO A 180 -3.79 -22.42 -15.02
C PRO A 180 -4.32 -23.10 -16.31
N ASP A 181 -5.45 -23.82 -16.21
CA ASP A 181 -5.96 -24.74 -17.24
C ASP A 181 -6.32 -24.16 -18.63
N ALA A 182 -6.28 -25.05 -19.62
CA ALA A 182 -6.37 -24.79 -21.06
C ALA A 182 -7.74 -24.34 -21.62
N HIS A 183 -8.61 -23.70 -20.82
CA HIS A 183 -10.02 -23.47 -21.17
C HIS A 183 -10.56 -22.05 -20.92
N TYR A 184 -9.74 -21.00 -20.88
CA TYR A 184 -10.22 -19.62 -20.71
C TYR A 184 -9.78 -18.64 -21.82
N GLY A 185 -10.78 -18.06 -22.48
CA GLY A 185 -10.63 -17.06 -23.54
C GLY A 185 -10.32 -15.66 -23.01
N LEU A 186 -9.71 -14.83 -23.86
CA LEU A 186 -8.92 -13.69 -23.41
C LEU A 186 -9.70 -12.37 -23.14
N LEU A 187 -11.00 -12.35 -23.42
CA LEU A 187 -11.87 -11.19 -23.17
C LEU A 187 -13.17 -11.67 -22.54
N GLY A 188 -13.54 -11.10 -21.39
CA GLY A 188 -14.72 -11.53 -20.64
C GLY A 188 -16.02 -11.24 -21.40
N THR A 189 -16.68 -12.29 -21.90
CA THR A 189 -17.98 -12.22 -22.56
C THR A 189 -19.07 -11.83 -21.55
N ARG A 190 -19.85 -10.80 -21.86
CA ARG A 190 -20.91 -10.27 -20.97
C ARG A 190 -22.22 -11.06 -20.98
N ASN A 191 -22.44 -11.88 -22.01
CA ASN A 191 -23.50 -12.89 -22.07
C ASN A 191 -22.85 -14.26 -22.30
N TRP A 192 -23.48 -15.33 -21.80
CA TRP A 192 -22.96 -16.70 -21.84
C TRP A 192 -23.18 -17.43 -23.18
N GLU A 193 -23.16 -16.70 -24.29
CA GLU A 193 -23.28 -17.25 -25.64
C GLU A 193 -21.88 -17.42 -26.26
N LEU A 194 -21.66 -18.54 -26.94
CA LEU A 194 -20.43 -18.79 -27.70
C LEU A 194 -20.35 -17.81 -28.87
N PRO A 195 -19.30 -16.97 -28.98
CA PRO A 195 -19.18 -16.00 -30.07
C PRO A 195 -19.05 -16.72 -31.42
N GLN A 196 -19.91 -16.36 -32.37
CA GLN A 196 -19.88 -16.90 -33.73
C GLN A 196 -18.78 -16.21 -34.55
N GLY A 197 -17.59 -16.83 -34.54
CA GLY A 197 -16.38 -16.39 -35.25
C GLY A 197 -15.17 -16.42 -34.33
N SER A 198 -14.08 -17.09 -34.73
CA SER A 198 -12.87 -17.14 -33.90
C SER A 198 -11.97 -15.93 -34.14
N ILE A 199 -11.39 -15.42 -33.07
CA ILE A 199 -10.40 -14.32 -33.14
C ILE A 199 -9.13 -14.74 -33.92
N ASP A 200 -8.85 -16.05 -34.02
CA ASP A 200 -7.77 -16.61 -34.85
C ASP A 200 -8.00 -16.51 -36.37
N GLU A 201 -9.22 -16.19 -36.83
CA GLU A 201 -9.52 -15.89 -38.25
C GLU A 201 -9.11 -14.46 -38.66
N LEU A 202 -8.77 -13.58 -37.71
CA LEU A 202 -8.37 -12.21 -38.00
C LEU A 202 -6.97 -12.13 -38.64
N PRO A 203 -6.73 -11.22 -39.62
CA PRO A 203 -5.40 -10.98 -40.16
C PRO A 203 -4.37 -10.61 -39.08
N VAL A 204 -3.12 -11.03 -39.28
CA VAL A 204 -2.01 -10.80 -38.34
C VAL A 204 -1.78 -9.31 -38.06
N GLU A 205 -2.06 -8.45 -39.03
CA GLU A 205 -2.03 -6.99 -38.92
C GLU A 205 -3.07 -6.49 -37.91
N VAL A 206 -4.30 -7.02 -37.96
CA VAL A 206 -5.39 -6.67 -37.04
C VAL A 206 -5.10 -7.19 -35.64
N LEU A 207 -4.60 -8.43 -35.52
CA LEU A 207 -4.16 -9.00 -34.23
C LEU A 207 -3.03 -8.18 -33.61
N ARG A 208 -2.03 -7.73 -34.39
CA ARG A 208 -0.98 -6.81 -33.92
C ARG A 208 -1.55 -5.50 -33.40
N HIS A 209 -2.53 -4.90 -34.09
CA HIS A 209 -3.20 -3.70 -33.59
C HIS A 209 -3.97 -3.95 -32.29
N ILE A 210 -4.76 -5.02 -32.19
CA ILE A 210 -5.50 -5.37 -30.95
C ILE A 210 -4.53 -5.60 -29.79
N PHE A 211 -3.49 -6.43 -29.99
CA PHE A 211 -2.54 -6.79 -28.94
C PHE A 211 -1.70 -5.58 -28.49
N ALA A 212 -1.49 -4.57 -29.33
CA ALA A 212 -0.76 -3.37 -28.94
C ALA A 212 -1.44 -2.58 -27.80
N PHE A 213 -2.77 -2.69 -27.64
CA PHE A 213 -3.53 -2.05 -26.56
C PHE A 213 -3.48 -2.81 -25.23
N LEU A 214 -3.12 -4.10 -25.22
CA LEU A 214 -3.19 -4.93 -24.01
C LEU A 214 -1.93 -4.74 -23.14
N PRO A 215 -2.03 -4.82 -21.79
CA PRO A 215 -0.88 -4.72 -20.91
C PRO A 215 0.20 -5.76 -21.23
N VAL A 216 1.47 -5.36 -21.10
CA VAL A 216 2.64 -6.23 -21.42
C VAL A 216 2.61 -7.54 -20.63
N THR A 217 2.09 -7.52 -19.40
CA THR A 217 1.92 -8.72 -18.58
C THR A 217 0.96 -9.72 -19.23
N ASP A 218 -0.17 -9.28 -19.80
CA ASP A 218 -1.10 -10.17 -20.52
C ASP A 218 -0.48 -10.74 -21.80
N LEU A 219 0.29 -9.93 -22.53
CA LEU A 219 0.97 -10.38 -23.74
C LEU A 219 1.86 -11.59 -23.47
N TYR A 220 2.66 -11.54 -22.39
CA TYR A 220 3.53 -12.66 -22.03
C TYR A 220 2.81 -13.77 -21.26
N GLN A 221 2.00 -13.46 -20.25
CA GLN A 221 1.40 -14.47 -19.35
C GLN A 221 0.19 -15.17 -19.97
N ASN A 222 -0.62 -14.45 -20.77
CA ASN A 222 -1.90 -14.96 -21.28
C ASN A 222 -1.82 -15.23 -22.79
N LEU A 223 -1.59 -14.21 -23.63
CA LEU A 223 -1.65 -14.35 -25.10
C LEU A 223 -0.58 -15.29 -25.67
N SER A 224 0.62 -15.34 -25.07
CA SER A 224 1.72 -16.18 -25.58
C SER A 224 1.45 -17.69 -25.42
N LEU A 225 0.45 -18.07 -24.63
CA LEU A 225 0.05 -19.45 -24.37
C LEU A 225 -1.08 -19.94 -25.28
N VAL A 226 -1.94 -19.03 -25.79
CA VAL A 226 -3.16 -19.38 -26.56
C VAL A 226 -2.84 -20.18 -27.83
N CYS A 227 -2.01 -19.63 -28.73
CA CYS A 227 -1.65 -20.34 -29.96
C CYS A 227 -0.27 -19.93 -30.52
N ARG A 228 0.27 -20.74 -31.43
CA ARG A 228 1.59 -20.49 -32.05
C ARG A 228 1.66 -19.18 -32.84
N CYS A 229 0.55 -18.75 -33.45
CA CYS A 229 0.48 -17.48 -34.18
C CYS A 229 0.61 -16.28 -33.22
N TRP A 230 -0.19 -16.27 -32.16
CA TRP A 230 -0.17 -15.18 -31.17
C TRP A 230 1.18 -15.12 -30.46
N ARG A 231 1.76 -16.28 -30.11
CA ARG A 231 3.11 -16.37 -29.57
C ARG A 231 4.17 -15.81 -30.52
N ALA A 232 4.05 -16.06 -31.83
CA ALA A 232 4.95 -15.49 -32.83
C ALA A 232 4.83 -13.95 -32.93
N ILE A 233 3.60 -13.41 -32.86
CA ILE A 233 3.36 -11.96 -32.81
C ILE A 233 3.97 -11.35 -31.54
N VAL A 234 3.69 -11.93 -30.36
CA VAL A 234 4.22 -11.44 -29.08
C VAL A 234 5.75 -11.54 -29.03
N SER A 235 6.34 -12.59 -29.60
CA SER A 235 7.81 -12.79 -29.61
C SER A 235 8.56 -11.92 -30.63
N ASP A 236 7.87 -11.25 -31.55
CA ASP A 236 8.50 -10.41 -32.58
C ASP A 236 9.18 -9.18 -31.95
N PRO A 237 10.51 -8.97 -32.15
CA PRO A 237 11.22 -7.82 -31.59
C PRO A 237 10.84 -6.47 -32.24
N LEU A 238 10.16 -6.48 -33.40
CA LEU A 238 9.62 -5.29 -34.07
C LEU A 238 8.17 -4.98 -33.66
N PHE A 239 7.51 -5.88 -32.92
CA PHE A 239 6.19 -5.61 -32.35
C PHE A 239 6.35 -4.91 -30.99
N ILE A 240 5.85 -3.67 -30.87
CA ILE A 240 5.88 -2.82 -29.66
C ILE A 240 7.24 -2.77 -28.91
N PRO A 241 8.36 -2.47 -29.61
CA PRO A 241 9.70 -2.55 -29.05
C PRO A 241 9.97 -1.68 -27.82
N TRP A 242 9.38 -0.48 -27.70
CA TRP A 242 9.60 0.41 -26.55
C TRP A 242 8.75 0.02 -25.34
N LYS A 243 7.49 -0.32 -25.54
CA LYS A 243 6.60 -0.85 -24.49
C LYS A 243 7.16 -2.13 -23.87
N LYS A 244 7.76 -3.01 -24.68
CA LYS A 244 8.55 -4.16 -24.20
C LYS A 244 9.80 -3.71 -23.45
N LEU A 245 10.65 -2.88 -24.05
CA LEU A 245 11.91 -2.45 -23.45
C LEU A 245 11.71 -1.74 -22.10
N TYR A 246 10.65 -0.95 -21.94
CA TYR A 246 10.23 -0.33 -20.69
C TYR A 246 9.99 -1.38 -19.61
N HIS A 247 9.13 -2.37 -19.89
CA HIS A 247 8.81 -3.43 -18.94
C HIS A 247 10.06 -4.24 -18.55
N GLN A 248 10.86 -4.64 -19.53
CA GLN A 248 12.10 -5.39 -19.30
C GLN A 248 13.13 -4.58 -18.48
N TYR A 249 13.22 -3.25 -18.69
CA TYR A 249 14.08 -2.37 -17.89
C TYR A 249 13.59 -2.23 -16.45
N VAL A 250 12.28 -2.04 -16.23
CA VAL A 250 11.68 -1.97 -14.89
C VAL A 250 11.85 -3.29 -14.12
N MET A 251 11.81 -4.43 -14.82
CA MET A 251 12.16 -5.76 -14.28
C MET A 251 13.67 -6.05 -14.22
N LYS A 252 14.53 -5.02 -14.39
CA LYS A 252 16.00 -5.10 -14.28
C LYS A 252 16.67 -6.14 -15.20
N GLU A 253 16.04 -6.54 -16.31
CA GLU A 253 16.62 -7.54 -17.22
C GLU A 253 17.95 -7.06 -17.79
N ALA A 254 19.02 -7.83 -17.59
CA ALA A 254 20.39 -7.42 -17.94
C ALA A 254 20.55 -6.96 -19.41
N MET A 255 19.84 -7.58 -20.35
CA MET A 255 19.83 -7.19 -21.76
C MET A 255 19.14 -5.84 -22.00
N ALA A 256 18.05 -5.55 -21.28
CA ALA A 256 17.35 -4.26 -21.35
C ALA A 256 18.17 -3.15 -20.69
N LEU A 257 18.75 -3.41 -19.51
CA LEU A 257 19.68 -2.50 -18.83
C LEU A 257 20.87 -2.14 -19.75
N HIS A 258 21.47 -3.12 -20.41
CA HIS A 258 22.58 -2.87 -21.34
C HIS A 258 22.14 -2.12 -22.61
N ARG A 259 21.00 -2.47 -23.22
CA ARG A 259 20.47 -1.78 -24.40
C ARG A 259 20.13 -0.31 -24.10
N VAL A 260 19.51 -0.02 -22.96
CA VAL A 260 19.22 1.36 -22.55
C VAL A 260 20.51 2.09 -22.17
N ALA A 261 21.50 1.44 -21.56
CA ALA A 261 22.82 2.03 -21.31
C ALA A 261 23.52 2.48 -22.61
N GLN A 262 23.46 1.67 -23.68
CA GLN A 262 23.97 2.06 -25.00
C GLN A 262 23.23 3.27 -25.58
N ILE A 263 21.88 3.27 -25.51
CA ILE A 263 21.06 4.39 -26.01
C ILE A 263 21.42 5.70 -25.29
N LEU A 264 21.48 5.68 -23.95
CA LEU A 264 21.88 6.84 -23.16
C LEU A 264 23.28 7.34 -23.52
N GLN A 265 24.24 6.44 -23.80
CA GLN A 265 25.59 6.82 -24.22
C GLN A 265 25.62 7.43 -25.62
N VAL A 266 24.92 6.82 -26.60
CA VAL A 266 24.87 7.30 -28.00
C VAL A 266 24.26 8.69 -28.11
N PHE A 267 23.25 9.01 -27.29
CA PHE A 267 22.60 10.32 -27.28
C PHE A 267 23.15 11.29 -26.20
N ALA A 268 24.29 10.98 -25.58
CA ALA A 268 24.95 11.80 -24.55
C ALA A 268 24.06 12.15 -23.33
N ILE A 269 23.15 11.25 -22.96
CA ILE A 269 22.24 11.38 -21.83
C ILE A 269 22.94 10.87 -20.55
N THR A 270 23.93 11.63 -20.09
CA THR A 270 24.70 11.33 -18.87
C THR A 270 24.63 12.48 -17.85
N LYS A 271 25.10 12.25 -16.63
CA LYS A 271 24.98 13.21 -15.52
C LYS A 271 25.95 14.40 -15.66
N GLU A 272 27.02 14.19 -16.39
CA GLU A 272 28.12 15.13 -16.63
C GLU A 272 27.80 16.12 -17.76
N GLN A 273 26.76 15.84 -18.56
CA GLN A 273 26.33 16.65 -19.69
C GLN A 273 25.16 17.56 -19.28
N GLU A 274 25.39 18.87 -19.25
CA GLU A 274 24.33 19.84 -18.93
C GLU A 274 23.14 19.73 -19.91
N GLU A 275 23.41 19.45 -21.19
CA GLU A 275 22.39 19.29 -22.24
C GLU A 275 21.80 17.88 -22.38
N CYS A 276 21.93 17.00 -21.38
CA CYS A 276 21.44 15.61 -21.42
C CYS A 276 19.96 15.47 -21.84
N VAL A 277 19.10 16.45 -21.55
CA VAL A 277 17.69 16.47 -22.00
C VAL A 277 17.52 16.81 -23.49
N LEU A 278 18.43 17.58 -24.10
CA LEU A 278 18.47 17.69 -25.57
C LEU A 278 18.89 16.36 -26.20
N GLY A 279 19.73 15.57 -25.53
CA GLY A 279 20.01 14.18 -25.88
C GLY A 279 18.75 13.31 -25.92
N LEU A 280 17.91 13.39 -24.89
CA LEU A 280 16.60 12.71 -24.84
C LEU A 280 15.70 13.14 -26.02
N ILE A 281 15.59 14.44 -26.29
CA ILE A 281 14.78 14.95 -27.42
C ILE A 281 15.31 14.42 -28.75
N ARG A 282 16.63 14.45 -28.99
CA ARG A 282 17.26 13.87 -30.19
C ARG A 282 17.01 12.36 -30.32
N CYS A 283 17.00 11.62 -29.21
CA CYS A 283 16.69 10.19 -29.19
C CYS A 283 15.23 9.90 -29.61
N VAL A 284 14.27 10.68 -29.11
CA VAL A 284 12.85 10.51 -29.43
C VAL A 284 12.54 10.98 -30.85
N SER A 285 13.17 12.06 -31.32
CA SER A 285 13.08 12.53 -32.72
C SER A 285 13.59 11.53 -33.75
N ALA A 286 14.46 10.59 -33.35
CA ALA A 286 15.00 9.54 -34.21
C ALA A 286 14.10 8.28 -34.33
N ILE A 287 12.92 8.26 -33.70
CA ILE A 287 11.98 7.12 -33.78
C ILE A 287 11.42 6.99 -35.21
N SER A 288 11.62 5.81 -35.79
CA SER A 288 11.03 5.46 -37.08
C SER A 288 9.51 5.26 -36.98
N THR A 289 8.75 5.94 -37.84
CA THR A 289 7.29 5.92 -37.88
C THR A 289 6.75 5.20 -39.12
N GLY A 290 5.46 4.84 -39.10
CA GLY A 290 4.78 4.23 -40.25
C GLY A 290 4.79 5.13 -41.51
N ARG A 291 4.85 4.52 -42.70
CA ARG A 291 5.01 5.18 -44.02
C ARG A 291 3.83 6.07 -44.48
N LYS A 292 2.97 6.57 -43.59
CA LYS A 292 1.74 7.33 -43.90
C LYS A 292 1.46 8.54 -42.99
N VAL A 293 2.37 8.91 -42.09
CA VAL A 293 2.17 10.06 -41.19
C VAL A 293 2.46 11.39 -41.91
N ASP A 294 1.56 12.36 -41.81
CA ASP A 294 1.73 13.76 -42.24
C ASP A 294 1.99 14.66 -41.02
N PRO A 295 3.23 15.16 -40.83
CA PRO A 295 3.57 16.03 -39.70
C PRO A 295 2.79 17.35 -39.67
N SER A 296 2.44 17.90 -40.83
CA SER A 296 1.81 19.22 -40.93
C SER A 296 0.40 19.20 -40.34
N VAL A 297 -0.32 18.10 -40.56
CA VAL A 297 -1.66 17.86 -40.04
C VAL A 297 -1.62 17.56 -38.54
N VAL A 298 -0.66 16.77 -38.07
CA VAL A 298 -0.47 16.50 -36.63
C VAL A 298 -0.13 17.78 -35.87
N LEU A 299 0.83 18.58 -36.36
CA LEU A 299 1.18 19.87 -35.76
C LEU A 299 -0.02 20.84 -35.73
N ARG A 300 -0.85 20.84 -36.79
CA ARG A 300 -2.11 21.60 -36.80
C ARG A 300 -3.09 21.15 -35.72
N CYS A 301 -3.19 19.85 -35.44
CA CYS A 301 -4.02 19.32 -34.34
C CYS A 301 -3.48 19.75 -32.96
N LEU A 302 -2.16 19.77 -32.80
CA LEU A 302 -1.48 20.16 -31.54
C LEU A 302 -1.59 21.65 -31.20
N ARG A 303 -1.79 22.55 -32.19
CA ARG A 303 -1.94 24.01 -31.97
C ARG A 303 -3.03 24.42 -30.98
N SER A 304 -4.03 23.56 -30.75
CA SER A 304 -5.08 23.78 -29.75
C SER A 304 -4.63 23.53 -28.29
N HIS A 305 -3.40 23.03 -28.08
CA HIS A 305 -2.86 22.71 -26.76
C HIS A 305 -2.01 23.86 -26.17
N HIS A 306 -2.24 24.24 -24.91
CA HIS A 306 -1.56 25.39 -24.26
C HIS A 306 -0.02 25.27 -24.18
N LEU A 307 0.53 24.06 -24.22
CA LEU A 307 1.98 23.83 -24.25
C LEU A 307 2.60 23.89 -25.66
N PHE A 308 1.81 23.92 -26.73
CA PHE A 308 2.33 23.84 -28.10
C PHE A 308 3.28 24.99 -28.43
N LEU A 309 2.85 26.24 -28.24
CA LEU A 309 3.68 27.43 -28.51
C LEU A 309 4.96 27.44 -27.66
N LYS A 310 4.90 26.92 -26.43
CA LYS A 310 6.06 26.83 -25.52
C LYS A 310 7.09 25.82 -26.02
N ALA A 311 6.63 24.69 -26.56
CA ALA A 311 7.47 23.70 -27.20
C ALA A 311 8.03 24.17 -28.55
N GLU A 312 7.21 24.80 -29.39
CA GLU A 312 7.62 25.35 -30.70
C GLU A 312 8.72 26.42 -30.54
N VAL A 313 8.57 27.35 -29.58
CA VAL A 313 9.60 28.33 -29.20
C VAL A 313 10.88 27.67 -28.68
N CYS A 314 10.76 26.63 -27.85
CA CYS A 314 11.93 25.88 -27.35
C CYS A 314 12.73 25.23 -28.50
N ILE A 315 12.06 24.45 -29.36
CA ILE A 315 12.70 23.72 -30.45
C ILE A 315 13.32 24.68 -31.47
N THR A 316 12.63 25.76 -31.85
CA THR A 316 13.14 26.76 -32.80
C THR A 316 14.50 27.33 -32.38
N ASN A 317 14.68 27.64 -31.09
CA ASN A 317 15.89 28.29 -30.60
C ASN A 317 16.98 27.31 -30.13
N LYS A 318 16.66 26.04 -29.83
CA LYS A 318 17.63 25.05 -29.30
C LYS A 318 18.03 23.97 -30.29
N LEU A 319 17.18 23.66 -31.26
CA LEU A 319 17.40 22.60 -32.25
C LEU A 319 16.99 23.07 -33.66
N PRO A 320 17.51 24.23 -34.16
CA PRO A 320 17.12 24.79 -35.45
C PRO A 320 17.38 23.84 -36.63
N HIS A 321 18.38 22.96 -36.52
CA HIS A 321 18.67 21.92 -37.52
C HIS A 321 17.53 20.88 -37.70
N LEU A 322 16.56 20.80 -36.77
CA LEU A 322 15.37 19.95 -36.93
C LEU A 322 14.25 20.64 -37.73
N GLN A 323 14.30 21.96 -37.94
CA GLN A 323 13.34 22.66 -38.80
C GLN A 323 13.66 22.50 -40.30
N SER A 324 14.95 22.33 -40.65
CA SER A 324 15.38 22.12 -42.04
C SER A 324 15.36 20.65 -42.48
N ARG A 325 15.11 19.72 -41.56
CA ARG A 325 14.91 18.29 -41.82
C ARG A 325 13.42 17.95 -41.89
N ALA A 326 13.10 16.78 -42.45
CA ALA A 326 11.73 16.36 -42.70
C ALA A 326 10.88 16.40 -41.41
N GLY A 327 9.68 16.97 -41.50
CA GLY A 327 8.90 17.44 -40.34
C GLY A 327 8.54 16.39 -39.27
N LEU A 328 8.75 15.09 -39.51
CA LEU A 328 8.62 14.03 -38.52
C LEU A 328 9.58 14.23 -37.33
N GLU A 329 10.84 14.62 -37.59
CA GLU A 329 11.84 14.85 -36.51
C GLU A 329 11.40 16.02 -35.60
N ASN A 330 10.94 17.12 -36.21
CA ASN A 330 10.41 18.30 -35.53
C ASN A 330 9.10 18.01 -34.77
N MET A 331 8.19 17.25 -35.38
CA MET A 331 6.92 16.84 -34.75
C MET A 331 7.17 16.06 -33.45
N TRP A 332 8.06 15.06 -33.47
CA TRP A 332 8.40 14.32 -32.26
C TRP A 332 9.20 15.16 -31.25
N ALA A 333 10.04 16.09 -31.71
CA ALA A 333 10.73 17.03 -30.82
C ALA A 333 9.74 17.91 -30.04
N ILE A 334 8.75 18.49 -30.74
CA ILE A 334 7.69 19.30 -30.15
C ILE A 334 6.84 18.49 -29.17
N ILE A 335 6.38 17.29 -29.57
CA ILE A 335 5.63 16.38 -28.68
C ILE A 335 6.44 16.05 -27.41
N THR A 336 7.74 15.77 -27.55
CA THR A 336 8.63 15.48 -26.41
C THR A 336 8.73 16.67 -25.46
N VAL A 337 8.91 17.90 -25.96
CA VAL A 337 8.96 19.10 -25.12
C VAL A 337 7.60 19.40 -24.47
N MET A 338 6.48 19.16 -25.16
CA MET A 338 5.15 19.26 -24.55
C MET A 338 4.95 18.28 -23.39
N VAL A 339 5.52 17.07 -23.47
CA VAL A 339 5.52 16.10 -22.36
C VAL A 339 6.42 16.59 -21.21
N LEU A 340 7.63 17.06 -21.51
CA LEU A 340 8.60 17.57 -20.52
C LEU A 340 8.13 18.86 -19.81
N PHE A 341 7.24 19.64 -20.43
CA PHE A 341 6.64 20.86 -19.86
C PHE A 341 5.26 20.63 -19.20
N SER A 342 4.82 19.39 -19.02
CA SER A 342 3.49 19.08 -18.42
C SER A 342 3.42 19.42 -16.92
N ASP A 343 2.41 20.20 -16.50
CA ASP A 343 2.17 20.50 -15.08
C ASP A 343 1.59 19.26 -14.35
N GLY A 344 0.84 18.42 -15.06
CA GLY A 344 0.24 17.21 -14.51
C GLY A 344 -0.42 16.35 -15.59
N VAL A 345 -0.94 15.19 -15.18
CA VAL A 345 -1.68 14.21 -16.00
C VAL A 345 -2.65 14.84 -17.00
N SER A 346 -3.39 15.88 -16.62
CA SER A 346 -4.39 16.49 -17.49
C SER A 346 -3.81 17.09 -18.78
N ASP A 347 -2.53 17.44 -18.81
CA ASP A 347 -1.86 17.95 -20.02
C ASP A 347 -1.47 16.83 -20.97
N ILE A 348 -1.03 15.68 -20.44
CA ILE A 348 -0.77 14.48 -21.26
C ILE A 348 -2.08 13.92 -21.83
N GLN A 349 -3.16 13.93 -21.06
CA GLN A 349 -4.50 13.54 -21.54
C GLN A 349 -5.00 14.46 -22.67
N LYS A 350 -4.82 15.79 -22.55
CA LYS A 350 -5.18 16.74 -23.62
C LYS A 350 -4.28 16.57 -24.85
N LEU A 351 -2.97 16.37 -24.67
CA LEU A 351 -2.03 16.04 -25.74
C LEU A 351 -2.48 14.80 -26.52
N MET A 352 -2.79 13.71 -25.83
CA MET A 352 -3.36 12.50 -26.43
C MET A 352 -4.67 12.77 -27.16
N ALA A 353 -5.61 13.52 -26.56
CA ALA A 353 -6.88 13.87 -27.19
C ALA A 353 -6.69 14.70 -28.48
N CYS A 354 -5.65 15.54 -28.55
CA CYS A 354 -5.27 16.23 -29.80
C CYS A 354 -4.67 15.27 -30.85
N LEU A 355 -3.84 14.31 -30.42
CA LEU A 355 -3.20 13.32 -31.30
C LEU A 355 -4.17 12.23 -31.79
N GLN A 356 -5.28 12.00 -31.08
CA GLN A 356 -6.32 11.01 -31.39
C GLN A 356 -7.53 11.58 -32.16
N ARG A 357 -7.48 12.85 -32.60
CA ARG A 357 -8.53 13.43 -33.44
C ARG A 357 -8.65 12.68 -34.77
N PRO A 358 -9.85 12.56 -35.39
CA PRO A 358 -10.01 11.95 -36.71
C PRO A 358 -9.17 12.61 -37.83
N ASP A 359 -8.80 13.87 -37.65
CA ASP A 359 -7.88 14.61 -38.53
C ASP A 359 -6.44 14.06 -38.50
N SER A 360 -6.05 13.35 -37.45
CA SER A 360 -4.66 12.93 -37.17
C SER A 360 -4.27 11.70 -37.98
N THR A 361 -3.05 11.72 -38.52
CA THR A 361 -2.48 10.60 -39.31
C THR A 361 -1.62 9.65 -38.50
N LEU A 362 -1.46 9.88 -37.19
CA LEU A 362 -0.75 8.98 -36.27
C LEU A 362 -1.65 7.83 -35.80
N SER A 363 -1.12 6.62 -35.75
CA SER A 363 -1.82 5.54 -35.05
C SER A 363 -1.65 5.68 -33.54
N VAL A 364 -2.60 5.13 -32.77
CA VAL A 364 -2.48 5.12 -31.30
C VAL A 364 -1.23 4.35 -30.84
N VAL A 365 -0.77 3.37 -31.63
CA VAL A 365 0.46 2.59 -31.36
C VAL A 365 1.71 3.46 -31.48
N ASP A 366 1.81 4.35 -32.48
CA ASP A 366 2.93 5.31 -32.61
C ASP A 366 3.00 6.23 -31.38
N VAL A 367 1.83 6.66 -30.87
CA VAL A 367 1.73 7.51 -29.67
C VAL A 367 2.14 6.75 -28.41
N THR A 368 1.64 5.52 -28.19
CA THR A 368 2.02 4.74 -27.00
C THR A 368 3.49 4.35 -27.01
N GLU A 369 4.04 3.93 -28.15
CA GLU A 369 5.46 3.58 -28.26
C GLU A 369 6.37 4.78 -28.00
N THR A 370 5.99 5.97 -28.46
CA THR A 370 6.73 7.21 -28.18
C THR A 370 6.67 7.57 -26.69
N LEU A 371 5.49 7.47 -26.07
CA LEU A 371 5.34 7.69 -24.63
C LEU A 371 6.13 6.65 -23.82
N TYR A 372 6.18 5.38 -24.23
CA TYR A 372 7.02 4.35 -23.62
C TYR A 372 8.52 4.61 -23.81
N CYS A 373 8.95 5.16 -24.96
CA CYS A 373 10.33 5.62 -25.15
C CYS A 373 10.69 6.72 -24.14
N ILE A 374 9.88 7.78 -24.06
CA ILE A 374 10.10 8.87 -23.10
C ILE A 374 10.10 8.34 -21.66
N ALA A 375 9.15 7.47 -21.30
CA ALA A 375 9.09 6.86 -19.97
C ALA A 375 10.35 6.03 -19.64
N THR A 376 10.84 5.21 -20.59
CA THR A 376 12.07 4.42 -20.44
C THR A 376 13.27 5.32 -20.20
N LEU A 377 13.43 6.39 -20.98
CA LEU A 377 14.55 7.31 -20.86
C LEU A 377 14.48 8.09 -19.54
N LEU A 378 13.31 8.62 -19.14
CA LEU A 378 13.13 9.32 -17.87
C LEU A 378 13.41 8.43 -16.66
N TYR A 379 12.92 7.19 -16.67
CA TYR A 379 13.15 6.22 -15.59
C TYR A 379 14.65 5.88 -15.49
N ALA A 380 15.32 5.61 -16.61
CA ALA A 380 16.75 5.29 -16.64
C ALA A 380 17.67 6.50 -16.31
N MET A 381 17.28 7.72 -16.67
CA MET A 381 17.94 8.95 -16.20
C MET A 381 17.88 9.07 -14.68
N ARG A 382 16.73 8.72 -14.09
CA ARG A 382 16.49 8.79 -12.64
C ARG A 382 17.31 7.74 -11.86
N ASP A 383 17.38 6.50 -12.36
CA ASP A 383 18.24 5.47 -11.76
C ASP A 383 19.73 5.81 -11.88
N ARG A 384 20.13 6.59 -12.89
CA ARG A 384 21.48 7.18 -13.00
C ARG A 384 21.69 8.46 -12.18
N ASN A 385 20.74 8.83 -11.33
CA ASN A 385 20.79 10.01 -10.46
C ASN A 385 21.02 11.33 -11.23
N ILE A 386 20.42 11.45 -12.41
CA ILE A 386 20.30 12.71 -13.18
C ILE A 386 19.13 13.52 -12.60
N ALA A 387 19.28 14.84 -12.50
CA ALA A 387 18.38 15.72 -11.76
C ALA A 387 17.11 16.09 -12.56
N ILE A 388 16.12 15.19 -12.54
CA ILE A 388 14.81 15.35 -13.19
C ILE A 388 13.66 14.97 -12.24
N THR A 389 12.51 15.65 -12.33
CA THR A 389 11.35 15.34 -11.49
C THR A 389 10.70 14.01 -11.88
N ASN A 390 10.34 13.19 -10.88
CA ASN A 390 9.55 11.98 -11.09
C ASN A 390 8.15 12.26 -11.68
N ARG A 391 7.62 13.48 -11.50
CA ARG A 391 6.25 13.83 -11.89
C ARG A 391 5.99 13.65 -13.40
N ILE A 392 6.98 13.93 -14.26
CA ILE A 392 6.84 13.74 -15.71
C ILE A 392 6.73 12.24 -16.06
N HIS A 393 7.56 11.38 -15.47
CA HIS A 393 7.47 9.92 -15.66
C HIS A 393 6.10 9.40 -15.18
N TYR A 394 5.66 9.83 -13.99
CA TYR A 394 4.34 9.47 -13.46
C TYR A 394 3.19 9.95 -14.35
N ASN A 395 3.24 11.18 -14.87
CA ASN A 395 2.22 11.72 -15.78
C ASN A 395 2.04 10.83 -17.04
N ILE A 396 3.15 10.35 -17.59
CA ILE A 396 3.16 9.45 -18.76
C ILE A 396 2.63 8.07 -18.37
N PHE A 397 3.19 7.46 -17.31
CA PHE A 397 2.80 6.13 -16.83
C PHE A 397 1.31 6.06 -16.52
N TYR A 398 0.76 7.06 -15.84
CA TYR A 398 -0.67 7.16 -15.53
C TYR A 398 -1.54 7.10 -16.80
N CYS A 399 -1.15 7.85 -17.84
CA CYS A 399 -1.92 7.91 -19.08
C CYS A 399 -1.84 6.61 -19.89
N LEU A 400 -0.65 6.00 -19.97
CA LEU A 400 -0.46 4.69 -20.57
C LEU A 400 -1.25 3.61 -19.81
N TYR A 401 -1.16 3.59 -18.47
CA TYR A 401 -1.93 2.67 -17.63
C TYR A 401 -3.44 2.78 -17.91
N LEU A 402 -3.99 4.01 -17.98
CA LEU A 402 -5.40 4.19 -18.30
C LEU A 402 -5.74 3.66 -19.70
N MET A 403 -4.93 3.91 -20.72
CA MET A 403 -5.20 3.41 -22.09
C MET A 403 -5.25 1.87 -22.15
N GLU A 404 -4.43 1.19 -21.35
CA GLU A 404 -4.31 -0.28 -21.38
C GLU A 404 -5.27 -0.99 -20.42
N ASN A 405 -5.84 -0.28 -19.44
CA ASN A 405 -6.66 -0.88 -18.36
C ASN A 405 -8.08 -0.28 -18.23
N THR A 406 -8.45 0.77 -18.97
CA THR A 406 -9.87 1.14 -19.08
C THR A 406 -10.62 0.10 -19.90
N SER A 407 -11.49 -0.65 -19.24
CA SER A 407 -12.47 -1.50 -19.92
C SER A 407 -13.27 -0.65 -20.93
N VAL A 408 -13.49 -1.16 -22.14
CA VAL A 408 -14.14 -0.38 -23.22
C VAL A 408 -15.57 -0.02 -22.81
N THR A 409 -15.92 1.26 -22.88
CA THR A 409 -17.34 1.65 -22.89
C THR A 409 -17.88 1.35 -24.27
N LEU A 410 -18.51 0.19 -24.43
CA LEU A 410 -19.49 0.01 -25.50
C LEU A 410 -20.57 1.07 -25.27
N GLN A 411 -20.60 2.08 -26.14
CA GLN A 411 -21.79 2.92 -26.26
C GLN A 411 -22.91 1.98 -26.68
N THR A 412 -23.94 1.84 -25.85
CA THR A 412 -25.18 1.16 -26.23
C THR A 412 -25.79 1.95 -27.36
N VAL A 413 -25.65 1.46 -28.59
CA VAL A 413 -26.44 1.92 -29.73
C VAL A 413 -27.90 1.66 -29.35
N GLU A 414 -28.72 2.71 -29.38
CA GLU A 414 -30.10 2.67 -28.89
C GLU A 414 -31.04 1.98 -29.91
N GLU A 415 -30.89 0.66 -30.06
CA GLU A 415 -31.95 -0.16 -30.65
C GLU A 415 -33.07 -0.37 -29.62
N GLU A 416 -34.01 0.59 -29.58
CA GLU A 416 -35.20 0.56 -28.72
C GLU A 416 -36.10 -0.66 -29.03
N THR A 417 -35.81 -1.79 -28.40
CA THR A 417 -36.70 -2.95 -28.38
C THR A 417 -37.58 -2.91 -27.13
N LEU A 418 -38.89 -2.78 -27.33
CA LEU A 418 -39.90 -2.55 -26.28
C LEU A 418 -39.91 -3.61 -25.16
N ALA A 419 -39.36 -4.81 -25.41
CA ALA A 419 -39.23 -5.88 -24.43
C ALA A 419 -38.31 -5.52 -23.22
N ALA A 420 -37.41 -4.54 -23.36
CA ALA A 420 -36.50 -4.15 -22.28
C ALA A 420 -37.19 -3.44 -21.11
N ARG A 421 -38.24 -2.64 -21.37
CA ARG A 421 -38.85 -1.77 -20.36
C ARG A 421 -39.48 -2.56 -19.20
N CYS A 422 -40.14 -3.68 -19.49
CA CYS A 422 -40.81 -4.52 -18.47
C CYS A 422 -39.88 -5.34 -17.55
N ARG A 423 -38.56 -5.13 -17.57
CA ARG A 423 -37.62 -5.70 -16.58
C ARG A 423 -36.89 -4.66 -15.72
N GLN A 424 -37.01 -3.36 -16.00
CA GLN A 424 -36.25 -2.32 -15.30
C GLN A 424 -36.89 -1.92 -13.95
N ASP A 425 -38.20 -2.07 -13.79
CA ASP A 425 -38.97 -1.56 -12.65
C ASP A 425 -38.79 -2.32 -11.32
N PHE A 426 -37.91 -3.34 -11.26
CA PHE A 426 -37.67 -4.14 -10.05
C PHE A 426 -36.22 -4.17 -9.54
N TRP A 427 -35.27 -3.56 -10.25
CA TRP A 427 -33.82 -3.61 -9.91
C TRP A 427 -33.18 -2.21 -9.83
N SER A 428 -33.98 -1.17 -9.53
CA SER A 428 -33.48 0.20 -9.32
C SER A 428 -32.71 0.34 -8.00
N GLY A 429 -31.38 0.55 -8.05
CA GLY A 429 -30.64 0.91 -6.83
C GLY A 429 -29.13 1.11 -6.96
N TRP A 430 -28.45 0.35 -7.81
CA TRP A 430 -26.97 0.41 -7.93
C TRP A 430 -26.54 0.66 -9.37
N PRO A 431 -25.69 1.68 -9.64
CA PRO A 431 -25.11 1.86 -10.98
C PRO A 431 -24.16 0.70 -11.28
N GLU A 432 -24.10 0.30 -12.56
CA GLU A 432 -23.33 -0.86 -12.98
C GLU A 432 -21.81 -0.67 -12.69
N VAL A 433 -21.28 -1.43 -11.73
CA VAL A 433 -19.91 -1.22 -11.23
C VAL A 433 -18.90 -1.73 -12.25
N LYS A 434 -18.37 -0.80 -13.06
CA LYS A 434 -17.35 -1.05 -14.07
C LYS A 434 -16.01 -1.46 -13.43
N LEU A 435 -15.72 -2.75 -13.47
CA LEU A 435 -14.48 -3.34 -12.94
C LEU A 435 -13.23 -2.92 -13.74
N THR A 436 -12.09 -2.81 -13.05
CA THR A 436 -10.77 -2.71 -13.70
C THR A 436 -10.35 -4.06 -14.28
N HIS A 437 -9.35 -4.04 -15.17
CA HIS A 437 -8.76 -5.29 -15.65
C HIS A 437 -8.13 -6.12 -14.52
N GLU A 438 -7.47 -5.46 -13.55
CA GLU A 438 -6.91 -6.10 -12.35
C GLU A 438 -7.98 -6.83 -11.53
N GLN A 439 -9.13 -6.19 -11.30
CA GLN A 439 -10.28 -6.79 -10.62
C GLN A 439 -10.86 -7.96 -11.41
N GLN A 440 -10.96 -7.83 -12.74
CA GLN A 440 -11.47 -8.90 -13.60
C GLN A 440 -10.57 -10.15 -13.58
N ARG A 441 -9.23 -9.99 -13.51
CA ARG A 441 -8.30 -11.11 -13.32
C ARG A 441 -8.59 -11.87 -12.02
N ILE A 442 -8.79 -11.14 -10.90
CA ILE A 442 -9.16 -11.75 -9.60
C ILE A 442 -10.50 -12.49 -9.71
N LEU A 443 -11.52 -11.88 -10.30
CA LEU A 443 -12.83 -12.54 -10.49
C LEU A 443 -12.77 -13.75 -11.43
N ASN A 444 -11.77 -13.86 -12.30
CA ASN A 444 -11.61 -15.01 -13.19
C ASN A 444 -10.94 -16.21 -12.49
N HIS A 445 -10.32 -16.01 -11.33
CA HIS A 445 -9.76 -17.08 -10.49
C HIS A 445 -10.86 -17.74 -9.65
N LYS A 446 -11.32 -18.95 -9.99
CA LYS A 446 -12.15 -19.74 -9.06
C LYS A 446 -11.24 -20.32 -7.97
N ILE A 447 -11.53 -19.98 -6.71
CA ILE A 447 -10.78 -20.45 -5.55
C ILE A 447 -11.03 -21.95 -5.32
N GLU A 448 -9.97 -22.69 -5.01
CA GLU A 448 -10.04 -24.11 -4.67
C GLU A 448 -9.61 -24.37 -3.21
N HIS A 449 -9.89 -25.57 -2.71
CA HIS A 449 -9.51 -25.99 -1.36
C HIS A 449 -7.99 -25.99 -1.18
N GLY A 450 -7.51 -25.41 -0.06
CA GLY A 450 -6.08 -25.28 0.22
C GLY A 450 -5.34 -24.20 -0.58
N GLN A 451 -5.96 -23.54 -1.55
CA GLN A 451 -5.33 -22.41 -2.24
C GLN A 451 -5.28 -21.17 -1.33
N ILE A 452 -4.11 -20.51 -1.30
CA ILE A 452 -3.91 -19.22 -0.64
C ILE A 452 -3.68 -18.16 -1.72
N VAL A 453 -4.61 -17.22 -1.84
CA VAL A 453 -4.58 -16.10 -2.80
C VAL A 453 -4.30 -14.80 -2.04
N LYS A 454 -3.28 -14.05 -2.46
CA LYS A 454 -3.00 -12.69 -1.97
C LYS A 454 -3.54 -11.64 -2.94
N ILE A 455 -4.16 -10.59 -2.42
CA ILE A 455 -4.59 -9.41 -3.18
C ILE A 455 -3.94 -8.17 -2.56
N MET A 456 -2.83 -7.74 -3.19
CA MET A 456 -1.98 -6.63 -2.79
C MET A 456 -2.56 -5.32 -3.31
N ALA A 457 -3.37 -4.66 -2.50
CA ALA A 457 -4.30 -3.63 -2.95
C ALA A 457 -4.06 -2.28 -2.28
N PHE A 458 -3.58 -1.30 -3.06
CA PHE A 458 -3.26 0.05 -2.57
C PHE A 458 -4.51 0.83 -2.10
N ALA A 459 -4.27 2.01 -1.52
CA ALA A 459 -5.30 2.87 -0.96
C ALA A 459 -6.43 3.21 -1.96
N GLY A 460 -7.68 2.92 -1.58
CA GLY A 460 -8.87 3.31 -2.34
C GLY A 460 -9.22 2.42 -3.54
N THR A 461 -8.50 1.32 -3.76
CA THR A 461 -8.61 0.43 -4.94
C THR A 461 -9.82 -0.51 -4.97
N GLY A 462 -10.74 -0.38 -4.00
CA GLY A 462 -11.96 -1.19 -3.97
C GLY A 462 -11.78 -2.63 -3.49
N LYS A 463 -10.94 -2.87 -2.47
CA LYS A 463 -10.74 -4.19 -1.82
C LYS A 463 -12.05 -4.91 -1.53
N THR A 464 -12.87 -4.35 -0.66
CA THR A 464 -14.12 -4.96 -0.21
C THR A 464 -15.14 -5.09 -1.35
N SER A 465 -15.21 -4.12 -2.29
CA SER A 465 -16.08 -4.23 -3.48
C SER A 465 -15.62 -5.32 -4.46
N THR A 466 -14.33 -5.62 -4.54
CA THR A 466 -13.80 -6.74 -5.32
C THR A 466 -14.24 -8.07 -4.70
N LEU A 467 -14.14 -8.20 -3.37
CA LEU A 467 -14.65 -9.39 -2.65
C LEU A 467 -16.18 -9.56 -2.78
N VAL A 468 -16.95 -8.46 -2.74
CA VAL A 468 -18.41 -8.50 -2.94
C VAL A 468 -18.74 -9.03 -4.33
N LYS A 469 -18.13 -8.47 -5.38
CA LYS A 469 -18.32 -8.89 -6.77
C LYS A 469 -17.77 -10.30 -7.06
N TYR A 470 -16.77 -10.75 -6.30
CA TYR A 470 -16.29 -12.13 -6.30
C TYR A 470 -17.35 -13.10 -5.74
N ALA A 471 -17.91 -12.81 -4.56
CA ALA A 471 -18.95 -13.63 -3.94
C ALA A 471 -20.28 -13.64 -4.72
N GLU A 472 -20.60 -12.54 -5.43
CA GLU A 472 -21.72 -12.50 -6.38
C GLU A 472 -21.50 -13.42 -7.59
N LYS A 473 -20.27 -13.47 -8.13
CA LYS A 473 -19.94 -14.31 -9.30
C LYS A 473 -19.95 -15.80 -8.94
N PHE A 474 -19.46 -16.15 -7.76
CA PHE A 474 -19.42 -17.52 -7.24
C PHE A 474 -20.53 -17.75 -6.20
N ALA A 475 -21.78 -17.47 -6.59
CA ALA A 475 -22.97 -17.65 -5.75
C ALA A 475 -23.25 -19.12 -5.38
N ASP A 476 -22.56 -20.07 -6.01
CA ASP A 476 -22.52 -21.49 -5.68
C ASP A 476 -21.66 -21.82 -4.44
N LEU A 477 -20.78 -20.90 -4.03
CA LEU A 477 -19.83 -21.10 -2.92
C LEU A 477 -20.23 -20.29 -1.67
N ASN A 478 -19.91 -20.82 -0.50
CA ASN A 478 -20.15 -20.21 0.81
C ASN A 478 -18.87 -19.58 1.35
N PHE A 479 -18.96 -18.33 1.81
CA PHE A 479 -17.80 -17.55 2.22
C PHE A 479 -17.89 -17.04 3.66
N LEU A 480 -16.76 -17.01 4.35
CA LEU A 480 -16.61 -16.32 5.63
C LEU A 480 -15.79 -15.04 5.43
N TYR A 481 -16.41 -13.87 5.57
CA TYR A 481 -15.72 -12.58 5.56
C TYR A 481 -15.30 -12.20 6.99
N VAL A 482 -13.99 -12.06 7.21
CA VAL A 482 -13.41 -11.67 8.49
C VAL A 482 -12.59 -10.38 8.33
N THR A 483 -12.79 -9.47 9.27
CA THR A 483 -12.05 -8.20 9.33
C THR A 483 -11.73 -7.82 10.78
N PHE A 484 -10.74 -6.94 10.97
CA PHE A 484 -10.31 -6.48 12.29
C PHE A 484 -11.31 -5.52 12.95
N ASN A 485 -12.00 -4.67 12.18
CA ASN A 485 -12.85 -3.60 12.70
C ASN A 485 -14.33 -3.98 12.64
N LYS A 486 -15.03 -3.95 13.80
CA LYS A 486 -16.48 -4.21 13.86
C LYS A 486 -17.28 -3.31 12.91
N ALA A 487 -16.93 -2.04 12.76
CA ALA A 487 -17.65 -1.14 11.84
C ALA A 487 -17.56 -1.58 10.36
N VAL A 488 -16.46 -2.24 9.97
CA VAL A 488 -16.30 -2.83 8.64
C VAL A 488 -17.09 -4.13 8.54
N ALA A 489 -17.12 -4.97 9.58
CA ALA A 489 -17.92 -6.19 9.61
C ALA A 489 -19.43 -5.92 9.53
N GLU A 490 -19.94 -4.90 10.25
CA GLU A 490 -21.35 -4.49 10.16
C GLU A 490 -21.69 -3.91 8.78
N ARG A 491 -20.82 -3.08 8.18
CA ARG A 491 -20.96 -2.63 6.78
C ARG A 491 -20.92 -3.80 5.79
N GLY A 492 -20.13 -4.83 6.06
CA GLY A 492 -20.09 -6.05 5.26
C GLY A 492 -21.46 -6.72 5.16
N LYS A 493 -22.18 -6.88 6.29
CA LYS A 493 -23.52 -7.49 6.33
C LYS A 493 -24.57 -6.78 5.46
N SER A 494 -24.39 -5.49 5.17
CA SER A 494 -25.32 -4.71 4.34
C SER A 494 -24.88 -4.56 2.88
N VAL A 495 -23.77 -5.18 2.45
CA VAL A 495 -23.21 -5.03 1.09
C VAL A 495 -22.84 -6.37 0.45
N PHE A 496 -22.42 -7.38 1.22
CA PHE A 496 -22.17 -8.72 0.68
C PHE A 496 -23.46 -9.51 0.39
N PRO A 497 -23.46 -10.40 -0.62
CA PRO A 497 -24.56 -11.32 -0.89
C PRO A 497 -24.76 -12.38 0.22
N ARG A 498 -25.92 -13.07 0.19
CA ARG A 498 -26.39 -13.96 1.27
C ARG A 498 -25.50 -15.17 1.55
N ASN A 499 -24.66 -15.58 0.60
CA ASN A 499 -23.66 -16.64 0.75
C ASN A 499 -22.42 -16.22 1.55
N VAL A 500 -22.37 -15.00 2.09
CA VAL A 500 -21.22 -14.48 2.85
C VAL A 500 -21.59 -14.19 4.32
N THR A 501 -20.92 -14.88 5.25
CA THR A 501 -21.04 -14.59 6.68
C THR A 501 -20.00 -13.56 7.11
N CYS A 502 -20.44 -12.36 7.51
CA CYS A 502 -19.55 -11.26 7.93
C CYS A 502 -19.32 -11.23 9.46
N LYS A 503 -18.07 -11.36 9.90
CA LYS A 503 -17.63 -11.42 11.32
C LYS A 503 -16.31 -10.66 11.55
N THR A 504 -15.83 -10.68 12.78
CA THR A 504 -14.45 -10.32 13.18
C THR A 504 -13.83 -11.48 13.95
N PHE A 505 -12.50 -11.60 13.97
CA PHE A 505 -11.82 -12.69 14.71
C PHE A 505 -12.22 -12.72 16.19
N HIS A 506 -12.21 -11.58 16.88
CA HIS A 506 -12.70 -11.48 18.25
C HIS A 506 -14.19 -11.85 18.41
N SER A 507 -15.06 -11.64 17.41
CA SER A 507 -16.48 -12.04 17.54
C SER A 507 -16.71 -13.54 17.32
N LEU A 508 -15.87 -14.21 16.53
CA LEU A 508 -15.82 -15.68 16.45
C LEU A 508 -15.32 -16.28 17.77
N ALA A 509 -14.17 -15.83 18.26
CA ALA A 509 -13.60 -16.26 19.53
C ALA A 509 -14.49 -15.91 20.74
N PHE A 510 -15.23 -14.80 20.70
CA PHE A 510 -16.19 -14.45 21.74
C PHE A 510 -17.37 -15.42 21.77
N GLY A 511 -17.90 -15.81 20.60
CA GLY A 511 -19.00 -16.78 20.50
C GLY A 511 -18.65 -18.16 21.05
N SER A 512 -17.41 -18.62 20.84
CA SER A 512 -16.92 -19.92 21.31
C SER A 512 -16.39 -19.91 22.75
N VAL A 513 -15.59 -18.91 23.12
CA VAL A 513 -14.85 -18.88 24.40
C VAL A 513 -15.26 -17.69 25.28
N GLY A 514 -15.29 -16.48 24.72
CA GLY A 514 -15.47 -15.23 25.49
C GLY A 514 -16.83 -15.09 26.20
N LYS A 515 -17.89 -15.73 25.69
CA LYS A 515 -19.24 -15.73 26.28
C LYS A 515 -19.23 -16.24 27.73
N HIS A 516 -18.58 -17.37 27.99
CA HIS A 516 -18.50 -17.99 29.33
C HIS A 516 -17.83 -17.07 30.36
N TYR A 517 -16.76 -16.37 29.96
CA TYR A 517 -16.09 -15.38 30.81
C TYR A 517 -16.94 -14.13 31.07
N LYS A 518 -17.81 -13.73 30.12
CA LYS A 518 -18.79 -12.64 30.32
C LYS A 518 -19.85 -13.06 31.33
N GLU A 519 -20.40 -14.26 31.21
CA GLU A 519 -21.47 -14.80 32.06
C GLU A 519 -21.01 -14.95 33.52
N LYS A 520 -19.78 -15.40 33.77
CA LYS A 520 -19.16 -15.41 35.11
C LYS A 520 -18.77 -14.00 35.63
N GLY A 521 -18.89 -12.96 34.80
CA GLY A 521 -18.48 -11.59 35.11
C GLY A 521 -16.96 -11.41 35.26
N LYS A 522 -16.16 -12.31 34.68
CA LYS A 522 -14.68 -12.33 34.73
C LYS A 522 -14.03 -11.66 33.51
N LEU A 523 -14.81 -11.39 32.46
CA LEU A 523 -14.33 -10.71 31.25
C LEU A 523 -14.06 -9.21 31.50
N ASN A 524 -12.88 -8.75 31.09
CA ASN A 524 -12.59 -7.35 30.80
C ASN A 524 -12.44 -7.17 29.28
N PHE A 525 -13.17 -6.20 28.72
CA PHE A 525 -13.06 -5.90 27.28
C PHE A 525 -11.77 -5.14 26.92
N SER A 526 -11.15 -4.46 27.88
CA SER A 526 -9.84 -3.79 27.71
C SER A 526 -8.67 -4.69 28.15
N LYS A 527 -7.45 -4.20 27.91
CA LYS A 527 -6.23 -4.76 28.51
C LYS A 527 -6.30 -4.68 30.05
N MET A 528 -5.63 -5.60 30.72
CA MET A 528 -5.29 -5.44 32.14
C MET A 528 -4.43 -4.18 32.32
N SER A 529 -4.64 -3.43 33.41
CA SER A 529 -3.77 -2.29 33.69
C SER A 529 -2.46 -2.75 34.33
N VAL A 530 -1.36 -2.05 34.05
CA VAL A 530 -0.05 -2.27 34.70
C VAL A 530 -0.18 -2.25 36.22
N TYR A 531 -1.02 -1.34 36.75
CA TYR A 531 -1.33 -1.27 38.18
C TYR A 531 -2.01 -2.55 38.69
N ALA A 532 -3.02 -3.08 37.99
CA ALA A 532 -3.68 -4.33 38.39
C ALA A 532 -2.69 -5.51 38.38
N ILE A 533 -1.86 -5.63 37.34
CA ILE A 533 -0.82 -6.68 37.26
C ILE A 533 0.20 -6.52 38.39
N SER A 534 0.60 -5.29 38.72
CA SER A 534 1.53 -5.01 39.85
C SER A 534 0.99 -5.39 41.23
N SER A 535 -0.34 -5.56 41.38
CA SER A 535 -0.96 -6.10 42.60
C SER A 535 -1.11 -7.63 42.63
N LEU A 536 -0.77 -8.32 41.53
CA LEU A 536 -0.81 -9.79 41.42
C LEU A 536 0.59 -10.42 41.45
N ILE A 537 1.63 -9.65 41.13
CA ILE A 537 3.03 -10.08 41.13
C ILE A 537 3.49 -10.46 42.53
N GLN A 538 4.14 -11.62 42.65
CA GLN A 538 4.61 -12.17 43.92
C GLN A 538 6.06 -11.72 44.21
N ASN A 539 6.94 -11.74 43.21
CA ASN A 539 8.34 -11.39 43.35
C ASN A 539 8.55 -9.88 43.48
N ARG A 540 9.04 -9.45 44.64
CA ARG A 540 9.31 -8.04 45.00
C ARG A 540 10.78 -7.62 44.93
N GLU A 541 11.68 -8.53 44.56
CA GLU A 541 13.12 -8.29 44.55
C GLU A 541 13.63 -7.77 43.20
N GLY A 542 14.77 -7.07 43.18
CA GLY A 542 15.47 -6.65 41.96
C GLY A 542 14.88 -5.46 41.18
N GLN A 543 13.55 -5.34 41.08
CA GLN A 543 12.86 -4.26 40.33
C GLN A 543 11.62 -3.73 41.06
N SER A 544 11.14 -2.54 40.68
CA SER A 544 9.88 -2.01 41.21
C SER A 544 8.67 -2.74 40.62
N LEU A 545 7.63 -2.92 41.44
CA LEU A 545 6.41 -3.66 41.06
C LEU A 545 5.69 -3.07 39.83
N PHE A 546 5.79 -1.77 39.59
CA PHE A 546 5.20 -1.14 38.39
C PHE A 546 6.02 -1.41 37.13
N ILE A 547 7.35 -1.47 37.23
CA ILE A 547 8.23 -1.81 36.10
C ILE A 547 8.05 -3.29 35.75
N ARG A 548 8.10 -4.19 36.76
CA ARG A 548 7.80 -5.62 36.55
C ARG A 548 6.36 -5.84 36.08
N GLY A 549 5.41 -5.06 36.58
CA GLY A 549 4.03 -5.01 36.09
C GLY A 549 3.94 -4.70 34.59
N LYS A 550 4.76 -3.77 34.07
CA LYS A 550 4.84 -3.52 32.62
C LYS A 550 5.45 -4.70 31.88
N THR A 551 6.59 -5.24 32.33
CA THR A 551 7.27 -6.31 31.60
C THR A 551 6.46 -7.62 31.58
N VAL A 552 5.76 -7.95 32.66
CA VAL A 552 4.78 -9.06 32.70
C VAL A 552 3.58 -8.78 31.79
N SER A 553 3.02 -7.55 31.81
CA SER A 553 1.93 -7.16 30.88
C SER A 553 2.36 -7.30 29.41
N GLN A 554 3.55 -6.83 29.08
CA GLN A 554 4.13 -6.93 27.73
C GLN A 554 4.35 -8.40 27.34
N THR A 555 4.80 -9.24 28.27
CA THR A 555 5.02 -10.68 28.04
C THR A 555 3.70 -11.40 27.74
N LEU A 556 2.63 -11.10 28.49
CA LEU A 556 1.28 -11.61 28.24
C LEU A 556 0.72 -11.13 26.89
N GLU A 557 0.87 -9.85 26.56
CA GLU A 557 0.40 -9.29 25.30
C GLU A 557 1.12 -9.87 24.08
N ASN A 558 2.45 -10.03 24.17
CA ASN A 558 3.24 -10.65 23.12
C ASN A 558 2.83 -12.12 22.91
N PHE A 559 2.53 -12.86 23.99
CA PHE A 559 2.00 -14.23 23.92
C PHE A 559 0.57 -14.30 23.37
N PHE A 560 -0.30 -13.32 23.66
CA PHE A 560 -1.63 -13.26 23.05
C PHE A 560 -1.58 -12.92 21.56
N ALA A 561 -0.49 -12.30 21.09
CA ALA A 561 -0.25 -12.02 19.68
C ALA A 561 0.48 -13.15 18.93
N SER A 562 1.32 -13.97 19.60
CA SER A 562 2.10 -15.03 18.97
C SER A 562 1.29 -16.28 18.59
N SER A 563 1.87 -17.14 17.75
CA SER A 563 1.36 -18.49 17.43
C SER A 563 1.55 -19.50 18.58
N ASP A 564 2.51 -19.24 19.47
CA ASP A 564 3.13 -20.22 20.37
C ASP A 564 2.16 -20.86 21.36
N GLU A 565 2.36 -22.15 21.68
CA GLU A 565 1.45 -22.87 22.59
C GLU A 565 1.65 -22.48 24.07
N GLU A 566 2.86 -22.05 24.46
CA GLU A 566 3.20 -21.65 25.82
C GLU A 566 4.01 -20.33 25.91
N ILE A 567 4.06 -19.75 27.11
CA ILE A 567 4.82 -18.51 27.38
C ILE A 567 6.30 -18.85 27.54
N CYS A 568 7.09 -18.62 26.49
CA CYS A 568 8.56 -18.71 26.49
C CYS A 568 9.27 -17.35 26.76
N GLU A 569 10.60 -17.36 26.92
CA GLU A 569 11.43 -16.16 27.15
C GLU A 569 11.45 -15.15 25.99
N GLU A 570 11.06 -15.55 24.78
CA GLU A 570 11.05 -14.68 23.59
C GLU A 570 9.90 -13.66 23.63
N HIS A 571 8.80 -14.00 24.31
CA HIS A 571 7.71 -13.06 24.59
C HIS A 571 8.12 -11.90 25.49
N THR A 572 9.20 -12.03 26.27
CA THR A 572 9.62 -10.96 27.19
C THR A 572 10.25 -9.79 26.42
N PRO A 573 9.99 -8.52 26.81
CA PRO A 573 10.59 -7.38 26.15
C PRO A 573 12.12 -7.40 26.24
N ILE A 574 12.80 -7.05 25.14
CA ILE A 574 14.27 -6.95 25.11
C ILE A 574 14.76 -5.78 25.98
N TRP A 575 13.99 -4.68 26.03
CA TRP A 575 14.37 -3.43 26.69
C TRP A 575 13.25 -2.92 27.62
N PHE A 576 13.65 -2.31 28.73
CA PHE A 576 12.75 -1.62 29.68
C PHE A 576 13.37 -0.30 30.15
N LYS A 577 12.55 0.66 30.61
CA LYS A 577 13.05 1.81 31.40
C LYS A 577 13.21 1.36 32.86
N ASN A 578 14.34 1.66 33.48
CA ASN A 578 14.53 1.40 34.90
C ASN A 578 13.95 2.51 35.80
N THR A 579 14.18 2.43 37.11
CA THR A 579 13.77 3.42 38.12
C THR A 579 14.28 4.85 37.88
N HIS A 580 15.34 5.02 37.09
CA HIS A 580 15.96 6.28 36.72
C HIS A 580 15.63 6.72 35.27
N GLY A 581 14.69 6.05 34.60
CA GLY A 581 14.29 6.32 33.21
C GLY A 581 15.25 5.79 32.15
N GLU A 582 16.39 5.22 32.52
CA GLU A 582 17.39 4.68 31.60
C GLU A 582 16.84 3.43 30.89
N ARG A 583 16.99 3.35 29.56
CA ARG A 583 16.75 2.09 28.84
C ARG A 583 17.84 1.07 29.17
N LYS A 584 17.45 -0.05 29.78
CA LYS A 584 18.33 -1.19 30.05
C LYS A 584 17.78 -2.47 29.43
N LEU A 585 18.67 -3.39 29.09
CA LEU A 585 18.33 -4.69 28.52
C LEU A 585 17.79 -5.59 29.65
N VAL A 586 16.70 -6.33 29.39
CA VAL A 586 16.14 -7.28 30.37
C VAL A 586 17.12 -8.44 30.54
N SER A 587 17.59 -8.66 31.77
CA SER A 587 18.56 -9.73 32.07
C SER A 587 17.89 -11.11 31.97
N GLN A 588 18.67 -12.17 31.74
CA GLN A 588 18.14 -13.53 31.64
C GLN A 588 17.46 -14.02 32.94
N VAL A 589 17.81 -13.44 34.09
CA VAL A 589 17.11 -13.71 35.37
C VAL A 589 15.75 -13.04 35.39
N GLU A 590 15.67 -11.77 34.98
CA GLU A 590 14.41 -11.03 34.89
C GLU A 590 13.49 -11.58 33.79
N LYS A 591 14.04 -12.10 32.68
CA LYS A 591 13.24 -12.83 31.68
C LYS A 591 12.50 -14.01 32.32
N LYS A 592 13.21 -14.86 33.07
CA LYS A 592 12.62 -16.02 33.75
C LYS A 592 11.57 -15.63 34.78
N ILE A 593 11.84 -14.59 35.59
CA ILE A 593 10.84 -14.06 36.55
C ILE A 593 9.59 -13.57 35.80
N ASN A 594 9.74 -12.80 34.73
CA ASN A 594 8.62 -12.30 33.93
C ASN A 594 7.79 -13.44 33.29
N VAL A 595 8.45 -14.51 32.83
CA VAL A 595 7.78 -15.69 32.26
C VAL A 595 6.96 -16.43 33.31
N GLU A 596 7.52 -16.72 34.48
CA GLU A 596 6.79 -17.48 35.51
C GLU A 596 5.64 -16.66 36.15
N GLU A 597 5.83 -15.36 36.39
CA GLU A 597 4.73 -14.46 36.81
C GLU A 597 3.62 -14.38 35.74
N ALA A 598 3.99 -14.32 34.45
CA ALA A 598 3.02 -14.35 33.35
C ALA A 598 2.29 -15.70 33.25
N LYS A 599 2.98 -16.83 33.45
CA LYS A 599 2.36 -18.17 33.52
C LYS A 599 1.39 -18.30 34.69
N GLU A 600 1.76 -17.81 35.87
CA GLU A 600 0.91 -17.81 37.07
C GLU A 600 -0.39 -17.04 36.80
N ILE A 601 -0.26 -15.78 36.33
CA ILE A 601 -1.40 -14.92 35.97
C ILE A 601 -2.25 -15.56 34.88
N TRP A 602 -1.65 -16.07 33.80
CA TRP A 602 -2.38 -16.72 32.70
C TRP A 602 -3.16 -17.95 33.16
N ARG A 603 -2.53 -18.83 33.95
CA ARG A 603 -3.16 -20.02 34.54
C ARG A 603 -4.31 -19.64 35.48
N ASN A 604 -4.24 -18.52 36.19
CA ASN A 604 -5.36 -18.01 36.99
C ASN A 604 -6.43 -17.28 36.15
N MET A 605 -6.08 -16.61 35.05
CA MET A 605 -7.04 -16.07 34.09
C MET A 605 -7.92 -17.19 33.50
N LYS A 606 -7.32 -18.33 33.12
CA LYS A 606 -8.00 -19.50 32.51
C LYS A 606 -9.05 -20.18 33.40
N LYS A 607 -8.94 -20.13 34.73
CA LYS A 607 -9.92 -20.74 35.65
C LYS A 607 -11.25 -19.98 35.59
N LEU A 608 -12.36 -20.60 35.20
CA LEU A 608 -13.67 -19.90 35.17
C LEU A 608 -14.19 -19.57 36.57
N ASP A 609 -13.86 -20.41 37.56
CA ASP A 609 -14.29 -20.32 38.95
C ASP A 609 -13.07 -20.25 39.91
N GLY A 610 -13.29 -19.85 41.16
CA GLY A 610 -12.25 -19.79 42.21
C GLY A 610 -11.53 -18.44 42.39
N ASP A 611 -11.99 -17.36 41.73
CA ASP A 611 -11.48 -15.99 41.90
C ASP A 611 -12.62 -15.08 42.42
N VAL A 612 -12.86 -15.14 43.74
CA VAL A 612 -14.00 -14.47 44.41
C VAL A 612 -13.94 -12.94 44.23
N GLU A 613 -12.74 -12.36 44.31
CA GLU A 613 -12.49 -10.93 44.13
C GLU A 613 -12.42 -10.51 42.65
N LYS A 614 -12.48 -11.47 41.71
CA LYS A 614 -12.40 -11.28 40.25
C LYS A 614 -11.16 -10.47 39.84
N LYS A 615 -10.02 -10.78 40.46
CA LYS A 615 -8.72 -10.14 40.26
C LYS A 615 -8.08 -10.48 38.91
N TYR A 616 -8.18 -11.73 38.46
CA TYR A 616 -7.49 -12.26 37.27
C TYR A 616 -8.37 -12.19 36.02
N LYS A 617 -8.81 -10.98 35.64
CA LYS A 617 -9.79 -10.80 34.55
C LYS A 617 -9.28 -11.26 33.19
N MET A 618 -10.10 -12.03 32.47
CA MET A 618 -9.81 -12.45 31.10
C MET A 618 -9.92 -11.25 30.16
N THR A 619 -8.97 -11.06 29.25
CA THR A 619 -8.96 -9.95 28.28
C THR A 619 -9.55 -10.36 26.93
N SER A 620 -9.85 -9.37 26.07
CA SER A 620 -10.29 -9.61 24.69
C SER A 620 -9.31 -10.47 23.88
N ASP A 621 -8.01 -10.19 24.01
CA ASP A 621 -6.97 -10.93 23.29
C ASP A 621 -6.63 -12.26 23.99
N GLY A 622 -6.86 -12.37 25.31
CA GLY A 622 -6.72 -13.61 26.07
C GLY A 622 -7.73 -14.69 25.68
N TYR A 623 -9.02 -14.35 25.48
CA TYR A 623 -9.97 -15.35 24.97
C TYR A 623 -9.74 -15.66 23.47
N LEU A 624 -9.19 -14.72 22.70
CA LEU A 624 -8.74 -14.98 21.33
C LEU A 624 -7.57 -15.97 21.31
N LYS A 625 -6.59 -15.83 22.22
CA LYS A 625 -5.50 -16.80 22.38
C LYS A 625 -6.01 -18.18 22.81
N LEU A 626 -6.96 -18.27 23.74
CA LEU A 626 -7.60 -19.55 24.07
C LEU A 626 -8.30 -20.20 22.86
N TRP A 627 -8.92 -19.40 22.00
CA TRP A 627 -9.56 -19.90 20.78
C TRP A 627 -8.52 -20.35 19.73
N GLN A 628 -7.40 -19.65 19.57
CA GLN A 628 -6.27 -20.11 18.74
C GLN A 628 -5.72 -21.45 19.24
N LEU A 629 -5.44 -21.55 20.54
CA LEU A 629 -4.91 -22.77 21.16
C LEU A 629 -5.88 -23.97 21.05
N SER A 630 -7.18 -23.75 20.84
CA SER A 630 -8.14 -24.83 20.57
C SER A 630 -8.11 -25.36 19.13
N LYS A 631 -7.26 -24.79 18.25
CA LYS A 631 -7.09 -25.15 16.82
C LYS A 631 -8.43 -25.29 16.09
N PRO A 632 -9.22 -24.20 16.02
CA PRO A 632 -10.61 -24.22 15.62
C PRO A 632 -10.74 -24.59 14.15
N GLN A 633 -11.84 -25.23 13.77
CA GLN A 633 -12.14 -25.57 12.37
C GLN A 633 -13.41 -24.84 11.94
N LEU A 634 -13.27 -23.96 10.95
CA LEU A 634 -14.31 -23.10 10.42
C LEU A 634 -15.07 -23.85 9.31
N LEU A 635 -15.82 -24.87 9.73
CA LEU A 635 -16.63 -25.72 8.84
C LEU A 635 -17.79 -24.94 8.20
N GLY A 636 -18.20 -25.35 6.99
CA GLY A 636 -19.34 -24.77 6.27
C GLY A 636 -18.99 -23.61 5.31
N TYR A 637 -17.71 -23.40 5.02
CA TYR A 637 -17.26 -22.38 4.06
C TYR A 637 -16.27 -22.98 3.04
N ASP A 638 -16.45 -22.63 1.77
CA ASP A 638 -15.58 -23.02 0.66
C ASP A 638 -14.33 -22.13 0.59
N ALA A 639 -14.43 -20.87 1.02
CA ALA A 639 -13.27 -20.01 1.27
C ALA A 639 -13.49 -18.94 2.35
N ILE A 640 -12.38 -18.46 2.92
CA ILE A 640 -12.33 -17.37 3.90
C ILE A 640 -11.73 -16.12 3.24
N PHE A 641 -12.39 -14.98 3.38
CA PHE A 641 -11.85 -13.67 3.01
C PHE A 641 -11.32 -12.95 4.26
N VAL A 642 -10.07 -12.50 4.23
CA VAL A 642 -9.45 -11.72 5.31
C VAL A 642 -9.12 -10.32 4.80
N ASP A 643 -9.87 -9.31 5.25
CA ASP A 643 -9.72 -7.90 4.83
C ASP A 643 -8.94 -7.08 5.88
N GLU A 644 -8.13 -6.13 5.39
CA GLU A 644 -7.04 -5.47 6.13
C GLU A 644 -5.99 -6.46 6.68
N ALA A 645 -5.68 -7.52 5.91
CA ALA A 645 -4.82 -8.63 6.35
C ALA A 645 -3.44 -8.22 6.89
N GLN A 646 -2.86 -7.09 6.45
CA GLN A 646 -1.57 -6.60 6.94
C GLN A 646 -1.52 -6.26 8.45
N ASP A 647 -2.67 -6.10 9.11
CA ASP A 647 -2.74 -5.81 10.55
C ASP A 647 -3.10 -7.04 11.41
N CYS A 648 -3.02 -8.26 10.85
CA CYS A 648 -3.19 -9.49 11.63
C CYS A 648 -1.99 -9.77 12.54
N THR A 649 -2.25 -10.32 13.73
CA THR A 649 -1.23 -10.88 14.62
C THR A 649 -0.91 -12.33 14.23
N PRO A 650 0.28 -12.88 14.54
CA PRO A 650 0.60 -14.29 14.29
C PRO A 650 -0.46 -15.28 14.80
N ALA A 651 -1.08 -15.04 15.96
CA ALA A 651 -2.21 -15.83 16.48
C ALA A 651 -3.41 -15.88 15.51
N ILE A 652 -3.73 -14.76 14.86
CA ILE A 652 -4.80 -14.69 13.85
C ILE A 652 -4.37 -15.40 12.57
N VAL A 653 -3.09 -15.28 12.17
CA VAL A 653 -2.55 -15.98 10.99
C VAL A 653 -2.58 -17.49 11.17
N ASP A 654 -2.22 -18.01 12.35
CA ASP A 654 -2.31 -19.43 12.69
C ASP A 654 -3.76 -19.96 12.64
N ILE A 655 -4.74 -19.20 13.16
CA ILE A 655 -6.17 -19.52 13.01
C ILE A 655 -6.56 -19.58 11.52
N VAL A 656 -6.07 -18.69 10.67
CA VAL A 656 -6.42 -18.65 9.24
C VAL A 656 -5.76 -19.79 8.46
N LEU A 657 -4.47 -20.06 8.70
CA LEU A 657 -3.70 -21.08 7.96
C LEU A 657 -3.98 -22.52 8.41
N SER A 658 -4.61 -22.73 9.57
CA SER A 658 -5.09 -24.04 10.02
C SER A 658 -6.42 -24.49 9.39
N GLN A 659 -6.97 -23.72 8.44
CA GLN A 659 -8.22 -24.04 7.74
C GLN A 659 -7.96 -24.77 6.40
N LYS A 660 -8.90 -25.65 6.01
CA LYS A 660 -8.78 -26.52 4.82
C LYS A 660 -9.45 -25.97 3.55
N CYS A 661 -10.28 -24.95 3.72
CA CYS A 661 -10.96 -24.22 2.64
C CYS A 661 -9.96 -23.35 1.84
N GLY A 662 -10.43 -22.67 0.80
CA GLY A 662 -9.65 -21.60 0.17
C GLY A 662 -9.43 -20.40 1.10
N ILE A 663 -8.37 -19.64 0.89
CA ILE A 663 -8.04 -18.44 1.68
C ILE A 663 -7.72 -17.28 0.73
N ILE A 664 -8.44 -16.16 0.87
CA ILE A 664 -8.18 -14.92 0.13
C ILE A 664 -7.78 -13.82 1.13
N LEU A 665 -6.49 -13.47 1.14
CA LEU A 665 -5.92 -12.40 1.95
C LEU A 665 -5.91 -11.11 1.14
N VAL A 666 -6.65 -10.08 1.57
CA VAL A 666 -6.68 -8.77 0.91
C VAL A 666 -6.30 -7.65 1.88
N GLY A 667 -5.49 -6.71 1.40
CA GLY A 667 -5.04 -5.60 2.22
C GLY A 667 -4.07 -4.68 1.49
N ASP A 668 -3.60 -3.67 2.21
CA ASP A 668 -2.62 -2.71 1.73
C ASP A 668 -1.36 -2.85 2.60
N PRO A 669 -0.26 -3.45 2.11
CA PRO A 669 0.95 -3.69 2.89
C PRO A 669 1.66 -2.41 3.35
N HIS A 670 1.18 -1.22 2.95
CA HIS A 670 1.73 0.07 3.33
C HIS A 670 0.78 0.87 4.24
N GLN A 671 -0.35 0.28 4.64
CA GLN A 671 -1.26 0.80 5.66
C GLN A 671 -1.20 0.03 6.98
N GLN A 672 -0.18 -0.81 7.17
CA GLN A 672 0.10 -1.43 8.46
C GLN A 672 0.49 -0.35 9.47
N ILE A 673 -0.32 -0.18 10.51
CA ILE A 673 -0.12 0.81 11.58
C ILE A 673 -0.45 0.26 12.98
N TYR A 674 -0.76 -1.04 13.10
CA TYR A 674 -1.03 -1.70 14.38
C TYR A 674 0.11 -2.60 14.87
N THR A 675 1.34 -2.41 14.35
CA THR A 675 2.59 -3.09 14.77
C THR A 675 2.79 -3.08 16.29
N PHE A 676 2.39 -1.98 16.97
CA PHE A 676 2.40 -1.86 18.43
C PHE A 676 1.46 -2.81 19.19
N ARG A 677 0.67 -3.64 18.49
CA ARG A 677 -0.16 -4.72 19.02
C ARG A 677 0.39 -6.13 18.70
N GLY A 678 1.61 -6.22 18.18
CA GLY A 678 2.15 -7.49 17.67
C GLY A 678 1.59 -7.91 16.31
N ALA A 679 1.05 -6.96 15.53
CA ALA A 679 0.67 -7.22 14.15
C ALA A 679 1.91 -7.41 13.27
N VAL A 680 1.89 -8.39 12.36
CA VAL A 680 2.96 -8.68 11.40
C VAL A 680 2.41 -8.57 9.98
N ASN A 681 3.27 -8.20 9.01
CA ASN A 681 2.82 -7.91 7.65
C ASN A 681 2.53 -9.21 6.89
N THR A 682 1.36 -9.78 7.19
CA THR A 682 0.86 -11.09 6.75
C THR A 682 0.84 -11.20 5.22
N LEU A 683 0.65 -10.07 4.53
CA LEU A 683 0.70 -9.98 3.06
C LEU A 683 2.11 -10.26 2.48
N TYR A 684 3.17 -10.10 3.27
CA TYR A 684 4.51 -10.58 2.91
C TYR A 684 4.75 -11.98 3.49
N SER A 685 4.67 -12.15 4.82
CA SER A 685 5.18 -13.35 5.51
C SER A 685 4.47 -14.69 5.21
N VAL A 686 3.24 -14.67 4.69
CA VAL A 686 2.49 -15.90 4.39
C VAL A 686 2.88 -16.47 3.01
N LEU A 687 3.14 -17.78 2.92
CA LEU A 687 3.31 -18.48 1.64
C LEU A 687 1.97 -18.49 0.86
N HIS A 688 2.04 -18.36 -0.46
CA HIS A 688 0.86 -18.15 -1.30
C HIS A 688 0.97 -18.94 -2.61
N THR A 689 -0.18 -19.32 -3.15
CA THR A 689 -0.29 -19.96 -4.47
C THR A 689 -0.41 -18.94 -5.60
N HIS A 690 -1.11 -17.83 -5.34
CA HIS A 690 -1.39 -16.78 -6.33
C HIS A 690 -1.28 -15.40 -5.69
N VAL A 691 -0.78 -14.41 -6.45
CA VAL A 691 -0.75 -13.00 -6.04
C VAL A 691 -1.30 -12.09 -7.13
N TYR A 692 -2.27 -11.27 -6.75
CA TYR A 692 -2.85 -10.21 -7.56
C TYR A 692 -2.52 -8.85 -6.97
N TYR A 693 -2.50 -7.82 -7.82
CA TYR A 693 -2.31 -6.43 -7.41
C TYR A 693 -3.55 -5.63 -7.80
N LEU A 694 -3.96 -4.70 -6.94
CA LEU A 694 -4.90 -3.63 -7.30
C LEU A 694 -4.16 -2.30 -7.13
N THR A 695 -3.99 -1.56 -8.22
CA THR A 695 -3.17 -0.34 -8.25
C THR A 695 -3.95 0.94 -8.51
N GLN A 696 -5.14 0.85 -9.13
CA GLN A 696 -5.99 2.01 -9.42
C GLN A 696 -6.97 2.34 -8.29
N SER A 697 -6.83 3.54 -7.71
CA SER A 697 -7.72 4.09 -6.69
C SER A 697 -9.02 4.63 -7.28
N PHE A 698 -10.14 4.33 -6.62
CA PHE A 698 -11.45 4.94 -6.87
C PHE A 698 -11.76 6.08 -5.87
N ARG A 699 -10.84 6.40 -4.94
CA ARG A 699 -11.04 7.40 -3.89
C ARG A 699 -10.64 8.81 -4.33
N PHE A 700 -9.53 8.93 -5.05
CA PHE A 700 -8.85 10.21 -5.29
C PHE A 700 -8.19 10.30 -6.67
N GLY A 701 -8.01 11.54 -7.13
CA GLY A 701 -7.44 11.87 -8.44
C GLY A 701 -5.92 11.69 -8.55
N PRO A 702 -5.34 11.93 -9.74
CA PRO A 702 -3.92 11.74 -10.04
C PRO A 702 -2.97 12.52 -9.14
N GLU A 703 -3.36 13.70 -8.65
CA GLU A 703 -2.53 14.58 -7.81
C GLU A 703 -2.26 13.98 -6.43
N ILE A 704 -3.29 13.49 -5.74
CA ILE A 704 -3.15 12.83 -4.43
C ILE A 704 -2.46 11.47 -4.60
N ALA A 705 -2.78 10.75 -5.69
CA ALA A 705 -2.11 9.50 -6.03
C ALA A 705 -0.60 9.68 -6.28
N TYR A 706 -0.18 10.79 -6.92
CA TYR A 706 1.23 11.13 -7.11
C TYR A 706 1.97 11.33 -5.78
N VAL A 707 1.36 12.04 -4.82
CA VAL A 707 1.95 12.24 -3.48
C VAL A 707 2.07 10.89 -2.75
N GLY A 708 1.02 10.06 -2.80
CA GLY A 708 1.04 8.71 -2.24
C GLY A 708 2.12 7.82 -2.88
N ALA A 709 2.21 7.77 -4.20
CA ALA A 709 3.22 7.02 -4.94
C ALA A 709 4.65 7.52 -4.63
N THR A 710 4.84 8.84 -4.48
CA THR A 710 6.14 9.42 -4.13
C THR A 710 6.60 9.04 -2.72
N ILE A 711 5.68 8.89 -1.75
CA ILE A 711 6.02 8.34 -0.43
C ILE A 711 6.46 6.87 -0.54
N LEU A 712 5.77 6.05 -1.33
CA LEU A 712 6.15 4.64 -1.52
C LEU A 712 7.52 4.49 -2.20
N ASP A 713 7.81 5.31 -3.21
CA ASP A 713 9.08 5.32 -3.94
C ASP A 713 10.24 5.87 -3.10
N VAL A 714 10.11 7.08 -2.55
CA VAL A 714 11.18 7.76 -1.81
C VAL A 714 11.41 7.10 -0.46
N CYS A 715 10.36 6.85 0.32
CA CYS A 715 10.50 6.38 1.70
C CYS A 715 10.57 4.86 1.82
N LYS A 716 10.05 4.10 0.85
CA LYS A 716 10.00 2.62 0.89
C LYS A 716 10.72 1.93 -0.28
N SER A 717 11.30 2.67 -1.22
CA SER A 717 11.99 2.15 -2.43
C SER A 717 11.08 1.37 -3.40
N ILE A 718 9.76 1.56 -3.34
CA ILE A 718 8.80 0.79 -4.14
C ILE A 718 8.57 1.48 -5.49
N ARG A 719 9.12 0.87 -6.56
CA ARG A 719 9.14 1.42 -7.93
C ARG A 719 8.48 0.54 -8.98
N ASN A 720 8.43 -0.77 -8.74
CA ASN A 720 7.88 -1.79 -9.66
C ASN A 720 6.33 -1.79 -9.72
N LYS A 721 5.66 -1.13 -8.77
CA LYS A 721 4.21 -0.89 -8.74
C LYS A 721 3.96 0.56 -8.35
N THR A 722 3.08 1.24 -9.08
CA THR A 722 2.75 2.66 -8.86
C THR A 722 1.28 2.78 -8.43
N LEU A 723 0.98 3.60 -7.41
CA LEU A 723 -0.39 3.97 -7.06
C LEU A 723 -0.96 4.88 -8.16
N VAL A 724 -2.02 4.43 -8.83
CA VAL A 724 -2.70 5.18 -9.90
C VAL A 724 -3.97 5.80 -9.32
N GLY A 725 -4.20 7.09 -9.59
CA GLY A 725 -5.47 7.75 -9.23
C GLY A 725 -6.63 7.36 -10.15
N GLY A 726 -7.84 7.73 -9.77
CA GLY A 726 -9.01 7.65 -10.65
C GLY A 726 -9.28 8.99 -11.34
N ASN A 727 -10.38 9.06 -12.09
CA ASN A 727 -10.78 10.26 -12.83
C ASN A 727 -11.42 11.36 -11.94
N GLN A 728 -11.31 11.26 -10.61
CA GLN A 728 -11.75 12.30 -9.68
C GLN A 728 -10.88 13.56 -9.83
N LYS A 729 -11.50 14.74 -9.74
CA LYS A 729 -10.75 15.99 -9.60
C LYS A 729 -10.13 16.07 -8.20
N GLY A 730 -8.92 16.62 -8.13
CA GLY A 730 -8.29 16.96 -6.86
C GLY A 730 -7.12 17.91 -7.01
N ASP A 731 -6.68 18.48 -5.89
CA ASP A 731 -5.55 19.43 -5.81
C ASP A 731 -4.77 19.26 -4.50
N VAL A 732 -3.47 19.55 -4.56
CA VAL A 732 -2.52 19.46 -3.44
C VAL A 732 -1.86 20.81 -3.10
N ARG A 733 -2.23 21.88 -3.83
CA ARG A 733 -1.55 23.19 -3.79
C ARG A 733 -2.21 24.19 -2.83
N GLY A 734 -3.39 23.87 -2.28
CA GLY A 734 -4.03 24.67 -1.23
C GLY A 734 -5.51 24.96 -1.43
N SER A 735 -6.14 24.40 -2.47
CA SER A 735 -7.60 24.47 -2.65
C SER A 735 -8.32 23.75 -1.49
N MET A 736 -9.49 24.24 -1.07
CA MET A 736 -10.29 23.68 0.03
C MET A 736 -11.77 23.67 -0.35
N GLU A 737 -12.46 22.55 -0.13
CA GLU A 737 -13.90 22.40 -0.40
C GLU A 737 -14.56 21.47 0.63
N GLY A 738 -15.82 21.72 0.98
CA GLY A 738 -16.57 20.89 1.91
C GLY A 738 -15.96 20.90 3.31
N LYS A 739 -15.96 19.73 3.98
CA LYS A 739 -15.51 19.58 5.36
C LYS A 739 -14.01 19.34 5.45
N ILE A 740 -13.38 20.04 6.38
CA ILE A 740 -11.93 20.03 6.57
C ILE A 740 -11.59 19.05 7.69
N THR A 741 -10.78 18.04 7.39
CA THR A 741 -10.33 17.05 8.40
C THR A 741 -8.86 17.22 8.71
N VAL A 742 -8.54 17.60 9.95
CA VAL A 742 -7.16 17.66 10.45
C VAL A 742 -6.76 16.27 10.93
N LEU A 743 -5.70 15.72 10.34
CA LEU A 743 -5.10 14.45 10.73
C LEU A 743 -3.72 14.68 11.31
N SER A 744 -3.57 14.34 12.59
CA SER A 744 -2.33 14.46 13.36
C SER A 744 -1.78 13.08 13.73
N ARG A 745 -0.48 12.97 13.97
CA ARG A 745 0.16 11.72 14.40
C ARG A 745 -0.15 11.40 15.87
N SER A 746 -0.28 12.42 16.72
CA SER A 746 -0.35 12.30 18.19
C SER A 746 -1.64 12.86 18.80
N ASN A 747 -2.07 12.28 19.93
CA ASN A 747 -3.14 12.86 20.77
C ASN A 747 -2.79 14.27 21.27
N PHE A 748 -1.49 14.58 21.46
CA PHE A 748 -1.01 15.89 21.84
C PHE A 748 -1.37 16.94 20.78
N ASN A 749 -1.04 16.70 19.52
CA ASN A 749 -1.38 17.63 18.45
C ASN A 749 -2.89 17.74 18.21
N VAL A 750 -3.68 16.68 18.39
CA VAL A 750 -5.16 16.80 18.36
C VAL A 750 -5.66 17.78 19.43
N PHE A 751 -5.01 17.88 20.60
CA PHE A 751 -5.33 18.91 21.61
C PHE A 751 -4.90 20.31 21.13
N GLU A 752 -3.67 20.46 20.65
CA GLU A 752 -3.16 21.72 20.09
C GLU A 752 -4.05 22.25 18.98
N ASP A 753 -4.49 21.38 18.06
CA ASP A 753 -5.27 21.72 16.89
C ASP A 753 -6.73 22.02 17.27
N ALA A 754 -7.29 21.34 18.28
CA ALA A 754 -8.55 21.75 18.91
C ALA A 754 -8.45 23.17 19.49
N VAL A 755 -7.43 23.46 20.30
CA VAL A 755 -7.20 24.79 20.92
C VAL A 755 -7.00 25.89 19.88
N LYS A 756 -6.29 25.62 18.77
CA LYS A 756 -6.11 26.57 17.64
C LYS A 756 -7.40 26.87 16.87
N LEU A 757 -8.37 25.95 16.88
CA LEU A 757 -9.66 26.12 16.22
C LEU A 757 -10.68 26.80 17.14
N THR A 758 -10.80 26.39 18.40
CA THR A 758 -11.72 26.99 19.38
C THR A 758 -11.23 28.32 19.95
N GLY A 759 -9.94 28.64 19.79
CA GLY A 759 -9.35 29.93 20.16
C GLY A 759 -9.57 31.07 19.16
N ARG A 760 -10.36 30.87 18.09
CA ARG A 760 -10.68 31.91 17.10
C ARG A 760 -11.93 32.71 17.51
N GLU A 761 -12.01 33.97 17.09
CA GLU A 761 -13.12 34.88 17.42
C GLU A 761 -14.49 34.37 16.95
N LYS A 762 -14.52 33.66 15.81
CA LYS A 762 -15.71 32.95 15.35
C LYS A 762 -15.78 31.58 16.01
N LEU A 763 -16.91 31.27 16.65
CA LEU A 763 -17.23 29.93 17.15
C LEU A 763 -17.19 28.92 15.98
N ILE A 764 -16.35 27.89 16.10
CA ILE A 764 -16.17 26.82 15.10
C ILE A 764 -16.63 25.49 15.71
N LYS A 765 -17.47 24.74 15.01
CA LYS A 765 -17.96 23.43 15.43
C LYS A 765 -16.95 22.35 15.08
N ILE A 766 -16.47 21.62 16.09
CA ILE A 766 -15.46 20.56 15.93
C ILE A 766 -16.03 19.16 16.23
N HIS A 767 -15.63 18.17 15.45
CA HIS A 767 -15.89 16.76 15.76
C HIS A 767 -14.58 16.01 16.00
N VAL A 768 -14.43 15.41 17.18
CA VAL A 768 -13.27 14.57 17.52
C VAL A 768 -13.54 13.14 17.04
N ILE A 769 -12.76 12.66 16.07
CA ILE A 769 -12.95 11.35 15.42
C ILE A 769 -12.87 10.22 16.48
N GLY A 770 -13.94 9.44 16.61
CA GLY A 770 -14.06 8.39 17.62
C GLY A 770 -14.58 8.86 18.99
N GLY A 771 -14.97 10.13 19.11
CA GLY A 771 -15.71 10.70 20.24
C GLY A 771 -14.87 11.25 21.39
N LEU A 772 -15.35 12.33 21.99
CA LEU A 772 -14.68 13.10 23.05
C LEU A 772 -14.29 12.25 24.28
N ALA A 773 -15.12 11.26 24.63
CA ALA A 773 -14.86 10.33 25.73
C ALA A 773 -13.59 9.47 25.52
N ARG A 774 -13.23 9.13 24.27
CA ARG A 774 -11.98 8.41 23.98
C ARG A 774 -10.75 9.31 24.01
N PHE A 775 -10.93 10.60 23.72
CA PHE A 775 -9.87 11.60 23.82
C PHE A 775 -9.49 11.88 25.28
N GLY A 776 -10.48 11.82 26.19
CA GLY A 776 -10.25 11.78 27.63
C GLY A 776 -10.00 13.15 28.28
N LEU A 777 -10.71 14.19 27.82
CA LEU A 777 -10.68 15.53 28.44
C LEU A 777 -10.93 15.51 29.94
N SER A 778 -11.86 14.68 30.41
CA SER A 778 -12.15 14.46 31.83
C SER A 778 -10.91 14.05 32.63
N ARG A 779 -10.06 13.17 32.07
CA ARG A 779 -8.81 12.73 32.69
C ARG A 779 -7.71 13.79 32.60
N ILE A 780 -7.65 14.60 31.54
CA ILE A 780 -6.78 15.78 31.47
C ILE A 780 -7.17 16.79 32.56
N HIS A 781 -8.46 17.06 32.73
CA HIS A 781 -8.99 17.95 33.76
C HIS A 781 -8.73 17.40 35.17
N ASP A 782 -8.91 16.10 35.42
CA ASP A 782 -8.58 15.48 36.71
C ASP A 782 -7.07 15.46 37.03
N ILE A 783 -6.21 15.33 36.02
CA ILE A 783 -4.75 15.50 36.17
C ILE A 783 -4.40 16.95 36.52
N TRP A 784 -5.08 17.94 35.92
CA TRP A 784 -4.96 19.35 36.29
C TRP A 784 -5.45 19.63 37.72
N LYS A 785 -6.55 19.01 38.18
CA LYS A 785 -6.97 19.10 39.58
C LYS A 785 -5.86 18.59 40.50
N LEU A 786 -5.31 17.41 40.20
CA LEU A 786 -4.22 16.81 40.97
C LEU A 786 -2.95 17.66 41.01
N SER A 787 -2.70 18.50 40.00
CA SER A 787 -1.58 19.46 40.01
C SER A 787 -1.83 20.72 40.83
N GLN A 788 -3.06 20.99 41.30
CA GLN A 788 -3.35 22.12 42.17
C GLN A 788 -2.97 21.82 43.64
N PRO A 789 -2.47 22.82 44.40
CA PRO A 789 -2.20 22.70 45.83
C PRO A 789 -3.37 22.11 46.62
N ALA A 790 -3.08 21.29 47.63
CA ALA A 790 -4.12 20.60 48.40
C ALA A 790 -5.11 21.57 49.09
N ASP A 791 -4.64 22.73 49.54
CA ASP A 791 -5.48 23.74 50.16
C ASP A 791 -6.36 24.49 49.14
N GLU A 792 -5.87 24.68 47.92
CA GLU A 792 -6.64 25.29 46.84
C GLU A 792 -7.70 24.33 46.30
N ARG A 793 -7.37 23.04 46.15
CA ARG A 793 -8.37 22.00 45.85
C ARG A 793 -9.50 21.96 46.87
N LYS A 794 -9.19 22.08 48.16
CA LYS A 794 -10.19 22.15 49.25
C LYS A 794 -11.02 23.44 49.17
N LYS A 795 -10.38 24.60 49.02
CA LYS A 795 -11.07 25.90 48.89
C LYS A 795 -12.00 25.97 47.68
N ALA A 796 -11.63 25.33 46.57
CA ALA A 796 -12.38 25.33 45.31
C ALA A 796 -13.22 24.06 45.08
N ASN A 797 -13.36 23.16 46.07
CA ASN A 797 -14.12 21.90 45.99
C ASN A 797 -13.78 21.03 44.75
N LEU A 798 -12.50 20.96 44.37
CA LEU A 798 -12.05 20.26 43.16
C LEU A 798 -11.96 18.74 43.33
N VAL A 799 -13.11 18.05 43.24
CA VAL A 799 -13.19 16.58 43.31
C VAL A 799 -12.60 15.92 42.06
N ILE A 800 -11.68 14.97 42.26
CA ILE A 800 -11.13 14.09 41.21
C ILE A 800 -12.08 12.89 41.01
N ASN A 801 -12.48 12.61 39.77
CA ASN A 801 -13.46 11.58 39.42
C ASN A 801 -12.81 10.27 38.95
N ASP A 802 -11.69 10.34 38.23
CA ASP A 802 -10.94 9.17 37.77
C ASP A 802 -10.34 8.39 38.97
N SER A 803 -10.85 7.18 39.19
CA SER A 803 -10.49 6.30 40.32
C SER A 803 -9.06 5.74 40.30
N PHE A 804 -8.29 5.98 39.23
CA PHE A 804 -6.85 5.77 39.20
C PHE A 804 -6.10 7.07 39.55
N ILE A 805 -6.47 8.22 38.95
CA ILE A 805 -5.85 9.52 39.25
C ILE A 805 -6.04 9.90 40.72
N LYS A 806 -7.21 9.62 41.31
CA LYS A 806 -7.50 9.91 42.72
C LYS A 806 -6.54 9.21 43.70
N ARG A 807 -6.00 8.03 43.37
CA ARG A 807 -5.06 7.29 44.25
C ARG A 807 -3.74 8.03 44.49
N TRP A 808 -3.41 8.99 43.64
CA TRP A 808 -2.21 9.81 43.75
C TRP A 808 -2.41 11.00 44.71
N GLU A 809 -3.65 11.33 45.08
CA GLU A 809 -3.99 12.38 46.05
C GLU A 809 -3.38 12.13 47.43
N GLU A 810 -3.35 10.87 47.87
CA GLU A 810 -2.92 10.44 49.21
C GLU A 810 -1.42 10.08 49.29
N THR A 811 -0.68 10.12 48.17
CA THR A 811 0.71 9.63 48.09
C THR A 811 1.71 10.74 47.75
N GLN A 812 1.93 11.02 46.46
CA GLN A 812 2.91 12.00 45.98
C GLN A 812 2.31 13.02 44.99
N GLY A 813 0.97 13.09 44.91
CA GLY A 813 0.25 14.01 44.05
C GLY A 813 0.62 13.87 42.58
N PHE A 814 0.63 15.01 41.89
CA PHE A 814 0.99 15.12 40.47
C PHE A 814 2.42 14.65 40.17
N PHE A 815 3.38 14.87 41.09
CA PHE A 815 4.77 14.43 40.90
C PHE A 815 4.87 12.90 40.87
N GLY A 816 4.22 12.20 41.79
CA GLY A 816 4.19 10.73 41.80
C GLY A 816 3.52 10.15 40.56
N LEU A 817 2.44 10.77 40.09
CA LEU A 817 1.76 10.38 38.84
C LEU A 817 2.70 10.53 37.62
N LYS A 818 3.47 11.62 37.56
CA LYS A 818 4.46 11.86 36.50
C LYS A 818 5.61 10.86 36.56
N GLU A 819 6.20 10.65 37.74
CA GLU A 819 7.28 9.69 37.94
C GLU A 819 6.84 8.26 37.61
N TYR A 820 5.58 7.90 37.93
CA TYR A 820 4.96 6.64 37.49
C TYR A 820 4.85 6.57 35.96
N ALA A 821 4.28 7.58 35.30
CA ALA A 821 4.07 7.60 33.85
C ALA A 821 5.39 7.47 33.09
N GLU A 822 6.42 8.20 33.52
CA GLU A 822 7.77 8.16 32.93
C GLU A 822 8.44 6.79 33.13
N ARG A 823 8.40 6.23 34.35
CA ARG A 823 8.97 4.90 34.67
C ARG A 823 8.29 3.77 33.91
N ILE A 824 6.96 3.76 33.84
CA ILE A 824 6.22 2.75 33.06
C ILE A 824 6.07 3.13 31.58
N ASP A 825 6.64 4.24 31.12
CA ASP A 825 6.66 4.63 29.70
C ASP A 825 5.25 4.55 29.07
N ASP A 826 4.26 5.11 29.80
CA ASP A 826 2.85 5.18 29.41
C ASP A 826 2.62 6.45 28.61
N LYS A 827 2.83 6.35 27.29
CA LYS A 827 2.79 7.48 26.36
C LYS A 827 1.44 8.21 26.31
N ASP A 828 0.33 7.56 26.65
CA ASP A 828 -0.98 8.24 26.71
C ASP A 828 -1.10 9.09 27.98
N LEU A 829 -0.58 8.61 29.10
CA LEU A 829 -0.50 9.36 30.34
C LEU A 829 0.57 10.46 30.28
N GLU A 830 1.77 10.18 29.75
CA GLU A 830 2.84 11.15 29.50
C GLU A 830 2.32 12.34 28.65
N VAL A 831 1.57 12.07 27.57
CA VAL A 831 0.95 13.12 26.72
C VAL A 831 -0.06 13.96 27.49
N LYS A 832 -0.92 13.34 28.32
CA LYS A 832 -1.94 14.05 29.11
C LYS A 832 -1.32 14.92 30.20
N ILE A 833 -0.22 14.46 30.81
CA ILE A 833 0.59 15.24 31.74
C ILE A 833 1.25 16.42 31.03
N ALA A 834 1.88 16.20 29.86
CA ALA A 834 2.52 17.27 29.07
C ALA A 834 1.54 18.38 28.64
N ILE A 835 0.29 18.04 28.32
CA ILE A 835 -0.78 19.03 28.07
C ILE A 835 -1.02 19.91 29.31
N VAL A 836 -1.13 19.29 30.50
CA VAL A 836 -1.34 20.01 31.77
C VAL A 836 -0.12 20.87 32.14
N GLU A 837 1.11 20.37 31.98
CA GLU A 837 2.33 21.15 32.25
C GLU A 837 2.50 22.35 31.32
N LYS A 838 2.05 22.24 30.07
CA LYS A 838 2.11 23.32 29.07
C LYS A 838 1.07 24.41 29.31
N TYR A 839 -0.19 24.05 29.56
CA TYR A 839 -1.31 25.00 29.62
C TYR A 839 -1.71 25.44 31.04
N LYS A 840 -1.34 24.66 32.08
CA LYS A 840 -1.49 24.99 33.51
C LYS A 840 -2.89 25.50 33.86
N GLU A 841 -2.99 26.70 34.44
CA GLU A 841 -4.24 27.38 34.85
C GLU A 841 -5.30 27.47 33.74
N ARG A 842 -4.91 27.41 32.47
CA ARG A 842 -5.85 27.48 31.33
C ARG A 842 -6.56 26.17 31.01
N ILE A 843 -6.20 25.04 31.64
CA ILE A 843 -6.81 23.74 31.32
C ILE A 843 -8.35 23.75 31.46
N PRO A 844 -8.98 24.29 32.53
CA PRO A 844 -10.43 24.33 32.64
C PRO A 844 -11.09 25.19 31.53
N GLU A 845 -10.51 26.36 31.23
CA GLU A 845 -10.95 27.26 30.14
C GLU A 845 -10.95 26.53 28.79
N LEU A 846 -9.86 25.82 28.50
CA LEU A 846 -9.66 25.12 27.22
C LEU A 846 -10.54 23.86 27.13
N VAL A 847 -10.67 23.08 28.20
CA VAL A 847 -11.57 21.92 28.24
C VAL A 847 -13.02 22.36 28.00
N GLN A 848 -13.50 23.38 28.72
CA GLN A 848 -14.86 23.90 28.56
C GLN A 848 -15.10 24.47 27.15
N LYS A 849 -14.11 25.15 26.55
CA LYS A 849 -14.19 25.65 25.15
C LYS A 849 -14.22 24.52 24.13
N ILE A 850 -13.46 23.44 24.33
CA ILE A 850 -13.47 22.27 23.45
C ILE A 850 -14.80 21.50 23.59
N GLU A 851 -15.30 21.31 24.81
CA GLU A 851 -16.59 20.65 25.08
C GLU A 851 -17.78 21.42 24.50
N SER A 852 -17.85 22.75 24.70
CA SER A 852 -18.92 23.59 24.14
C SER A 852 -18.84 23.79 22.62
N SER A 853 -17.66 23.62 22.02
CA SER A 853 -17.47 23.64 20.56
C SER A 853 -17.68 22.25 19.92
N HIS A 854 -17.79 21.18 20.71
CA HIS A 854 -17.90 19.82 20.19
C HIS A 854 -19.33 19.49 19.74
N VAL A 855 -19.45 18.90 18.54
CA VAL A 855 -20.71 18.33 18.04
C VAL A 855 -20.60 16.81 17.90
N SER A 856 -21.55 16.08 18.49
CA SER A 856 -21.59 14.61 18.46
C SER A 856 -21.82 14.03 17.06
N GLN A 857 -22.39 14.81 16.14
CA GLN A 857 -22.70 14.41 14.77
C GLN A 857 -21.69 15.01 13.79
N GLU A 858 -20.95 14.15 13.07
CA GLU A 858 -20.06 14.54 11.95
C GLU A 858 -20.80 15.38 10.89
N ALA A 859 -22.12 15.19 10.76
CA ALA A 859 -23.00 15.98 9.91
C ALA A 859 -22.95 17.50 10.20
N MET A 860 -22.75 17.91 11.46
CA MET A 860 -22.89 19.29 11.93
C MET A 860 -21.56 20.03 12.16
N ALA A 861 -20.42 19.40 11.88
CA ALA A 861 -19.09 19.95 12.14
C ALA A 861 -18.55 20.75 10.94
N ASP A 862 -17.88 21.87 11.24
CA ASP A 862 -17.06 22.63 10.29
C ASP A 862 -15.71 21.93 10.06
N TYR A 863 -15.10 21.44 11.16
CA TYR A 863 -13.84 20.72 11.17
C TYR A 863 -13.98 19.36 11.87
N LEU A 864 -13.37 18.33 11.28
CA LEU A 864 -13.12 17.06 11.96
C LEU A 864 -11.65 17.03 12.40
N ILE A 865 -11.37 16.52 13.60
CA ILE A 865 -10.01 16.44 14.16
C ILE A 865 -9.76 15.05 14.77
N GLY A 866 -8.57 14.48 14.56
CA GLY A 866 -8.23 13.19 15.18
C GLY A 866 -6.90 12.63 14.71
N THR A 867 -6.50 11.50 15.31
CA THR A 867 -5.28 10.82 14.91
C THR A 867 -5.49 9.94 13.68
N VAL A 868 -4.42 9.71 12.91
CA VAL A 868 -4.41 8.76 11.78
C VAL A 868 -4.93 7.37 12.17
N HIS A 869 -4.61 6.89 13.38
CA HIS A 869 -5.09 5.62 13.91
C HIS A 869 -6.61 5.54 14.11
N GLN A 870 -7.27 6.68 14.39
CA GLN A 870 -8.73 6.80 14.48
C GLN A 870 -9.37 7.00 13.10
N ALA A 871 -8.65 7.64 12.17
CA ALA A 871 -9.07 7.89 10.80
C ALA A 871 -8.90 6.69 9.85
N LYS A 872 -8.18 5.62 10.24
CA LYS A 872 -8.05 4.42 9.41
C LYS A 872 -9.42 3.75 9.20
N GLY A 873 -9.77 3.52 7.93
CA GLY A 873 -11.08 3.02 7.50
C GLY A 873 -12.12 4.11 7.21
N LEU A 874 -11.83 5.37 7.57
CA LEU A 874 -12.59 6.55 7.15
C LEU A 874 -11.95 7.20 5.92
N GLU A 875 -12.64 8.20 5.35
CA GLU A 875 -12.27 8.94 4.13
C GLU A 875 -12.91 10.34 4.16
N PHE A 876 -12.23 11.38 3.67
CA PHE A 876 -12.71 12.77 3.80
C PHE A 876 -12.45 13.59 2.53
N ASP A 877 -13.32 14.58 2.23
CA ASP A 877 -13.20 15.41 1.03
C ASP A 877 -11.92 16.26 1.02
N THR A 878 -11.70 17.03 2.10
CA THR A 878 -10.49 17.83 2.34
C THR A 878 -9.75 17.30 3.57
N VAL A 879 -8.48 16.93 3.41
CA VAL A 879 -7.58 16.52 4.51
C VAL A 879 -6.45 17.52 4.69
N LEU A 880 -6.13 17.83 5.94
CA LEU A 880 -5.06 18.73 6.36
C LEU A 880 -4.07 17.92 7.22
N ILE A 881 -2.84 17.77 6.75
CA ILE A 881 -1.80 16.97 7.40
C ILE A 881 -1.05 17.84 8.43
N ALA A 882 -1.12 17.51 9.72
CA ALA A 882 -0.40 18.24 10.75
C ALA A 882 1.14 18.14 10.58
N ASP A 883 1.88 19.02 11.24
CA ASP A 883 3.36 19.03 11.18
C ASP A 883 4.04 18.04 12.18
N ASP A 884 3.30 17.12 12.84
CA ASP A 884 3.82 16.20 13.87
C ASP A 884 4.23 14.79 13.37
N PHE A 885 4.39 14.65 12.06
CA PHE A 885 4.99 13.47 11.40
C PHE A 885 6.52 13.61 11.30
N VAL A 886 7.18 12.76 10.50
CA VAL A 886 8.62 12.86 10.24
C VAL A 886 8.98 14.25 9.71
N ASN A 887 9.88 14.95 10.40
CA ASN A 887 10.39 16.26 9.98
C ASN A 887 11.47 16.08 8.91
N VAL A 888 11.13 16.40 7.67
CA VAL A 888 12.05 16.36 6.52
C VAL A 888 12.68 17.74 6.34
N PRO A 889 14.02 17.88 6.35
CA PRO A 889 14.68 19.17 6.17
C PRO A 889 14.54 19.69 4.73
N CYS A 890 14.59 21.01 4.55
CA CYS A 890 14.49 21.63 3.22
C CYS A 890 15.69 21.25 2.34
N PRO A 891 15.49 20.68 1.13
CA PRO A 891 16.60 20.31 0.23
C PRO A 891 17.36 21.47 -0.44
N SER A 892 17.09 22.73 -0.06
CA SER A 892 17.60 23.93 -0.74
C SER A 892 18.51 24.78 0.15
N GLY A 893 19.80 24.83 -0.18
CA GLY A 893 20.84 25.64 0.49
C GLY A 893 22.07 24.81 0.86
N ASP A 894 23.15 25.46 1.30
CA ASP A 894 24.44 24.81 1.65
C ASP A 894 24.38 23.83 2.85
N TYR A 895 23.19 23.63 3.43
CA TYR A 895 22.90 22.70 4.52
C TYR A 895 23.02 21.22 4.16
N GLN A 896 23.23 20.86 2.89
CA GLN A 896 23.58 19.48 2.50
C GLN A 896 24.86 18.97 3.19
N ARG A 897 25.73 19.86 3.70
CA ARG A 897 26.91 19.50 4.51
C ARG A 897 26.66 19.45 6.03
N ARG A 898 25.42 19.63 6.52
CA ARG A 898 25.15 19.82 7.97
C ARG A 898 23.93 19.08 8.54
N THR A 899 23.24 18.22 7.78
CA THR A 899 22.17 17.38 8.34
C THR A 899 22.36 15.91 7.95
N ASN A 900 22.50 15.04 8.95
CA ASN A 900 22.60 13.58 8.77
C ASN A 900 21.21 12.95 8.51
N PHE A 901 20.35 13.60 7.72
CA PHE A 901 19.01 13.08 7.47
C PHE A 901 19.08 11.89 6.50
N SER A 902 18.84 10.69 7.03
CA SER A 902 18.64 9.48 6.24
C SER A 902 17.24 8.93 6.49
N ILE A 903 16.54 8.57 5.41
CA ILE A 903 15.18 8.01 5.44
C ILE A 903 15.12 6.75 6.32
N GLY A 904 16.17 5.93 6.31
CA GLY A 904 16.30 4.72 7.11
C GLY A 904 16.57 4.93 8.61
N MET A 905 16.60 6.18 9.10
CA MET A 905 16.63 6.47 10.54
C MET A 905 15.24 6.36 11.19
N TYR A 906 14.16 6.41 10.39
CA TYR A 906 12.78 6.37 10.87
C TYR A 906 12.17 4.98 10.64
N PRO A 907 11.43 4.42 11.62
CA PRO A 907 10.70 3.17 11.42
C PRO A 907 9.71 3.24 10.25
N GLU A 908 9.50 2.11 9.58
CA GLU A 908 8.56 2.03 8.44
C GLU A 908 7.13 2.44 8.82
N ASP A 909 6.71 2.14 10.06
CA ASP A 909 5.43 2.58 10.65
C ASP A 909 5.17 4.09 10.52
N GLU A 910 6.20 4.94 10.64
CA GLU A 910 6.08 6.40 10.52
C GLU A 910 5.74 6.82 9.09
N TRP A 911 6.33 6.13 8.10
CA TRP A 911 6.05 6.34 6.68
C TRP A 911 4.68 5.74 6.28
N ASN A 912 4.30 4.60 6.87
CA ASN A 912 2.96 4.03 6.73
C ASN A 912 1.89 4.98 7.29
N LEU A 913 2.12 5.60 8.46
CA LEU A 913 1.22 6.60 9.03
C LEU A 913 1.04 7.83 8.12
N LEU A 914 2.13 8.35 7.54
CA LEU A 914 2.05 9.46 6.58
C LEU A 914 1.30 9.06 5.30
N TYR A 915 1.55 7.86 4.76
CA TYR A 915 0.84 7.31 3.60
C TYR A 915 -0.66 7.08 3.89
N VAL A 916 -1.02 6.53 5.04
CA VAL A 916 -2.42 6.38 5.47
C VAL A 916 -3.11 7.75 5.55
N ALA A 917 -2.46 8.75 6.14
CA ALA A 917 -3.00 10.10 6.31
C ALA A 917 -3.25 10.80 4.96
N VAL A 918 -2.25 10.84 4.07
CA VAL A 918 -2.35 11.38 2.71
C VAL A 918 -3.48 10.70 1.93
N THR A 919 -3.56 9.37 2.01
CA THR A 919 -4.56 8.59 1.27
C THR A 919 -5.97 8.58 1.89
N ARG A 920 -6.22 9.35 2.97
CA ARG A 920 -7.61 9.60 3.45
C ARG A 920 -8.36 10.62 2.60
N ALA A 921 -7.66 11.50 1.88
CA ALA A 921 -8.25 12.54 1.06
C ALA A 921 -9.01 11.97 -0.15
N LYS A 922 -10.09 12.65 -0.56
CA LYS A 922 -10.81 12.38 -1.83
C LYS A 922 -10.52 13.43 -2.88
N LYS A 923 -10.69 14.71 -2.53
CA LYS A 923 -10.54 15.86 -3.44
C LYS A 923 -9.29 16.67 -3.10
N TYR A 924 -9.11 17.08 -1.85
CA TYR A 924 -8.13 18.10 -1.47
C TYR A 924 -7.20 17.62 -0.35
N LEU A 925 -5.92 17.94 -0.49
CA LEU A 925 -4.87 17.60 0.46
C LEU A 925 -4.01 18.83 0.75
N LEU A 926 -4.05 19.33 1.99
CA LEU A 926 -3.17 20.41 2.44
C LEU A 926 -1.94 19.80 3.10
N MET A 927 -0.81 19.96 2.42
CA MET A 927 0.48 19.37 2.79
C MET A 927 1.14 20.12 3.96
N SER A 928 1.83 19.39 4.82
CA SER A 928 2.83 19.94 5.74
C SER A 928 4.09 20.34 4.98
N LYS A 929 4.94 21.20 5.58
CA LYS A 929 6.22 21.58 4.95
C LYS A 929 7.16 20.39 4.76
N SER A 930 7.17 19.46 5.71
CA SER A 930 7.88 18.19 5.60
C SER A 930 7.46 17.38 4.38
N LEU A 931 6.18 17.44 4.00
CA LEU A 931 5.66 16.73 2.82
C LEU A 931 6.03 17.46 1.51
N GLU A 932 6.06 18.79 1.47
CA GLU A 932 6.66 19.53 0.33
C GLU A 932 8.14 19.17 0.17
N HIS A 933 8.91 19.16 1.27
CA HIS A 933 10.32 18.79 1.25
C HIS A 933 10.55 17.35 0.78
N LEU A 934 9.67 16.41 1.14
CA LEU A 934 9.69 15.03 0.66
C LEU A 934 9.50 14.94 -0.86
N LEU A 935 8.52 15.68 -1.42
CA LEU A 935 8.35 15.78 -2.88
C LEU A 935 9.58 16.41 -3.56
N ALA A 936 10.22 17.39 -2.91
CA ALA A 936 11.45 18.03 -3.40
C ALA A 936 12.70 17.12 -3.36
N LEU A 937 12.67 15.99 -2.64
CA LEU A 937 13.65 14.91 -2.76
C LEU A 937 13.42 14.04 -4.01
N ALA A 938 12.17 13.89 -4.47
CA ALA A 938 11.82 13.27 -5.75
C ALA A 938 11.98 14.22 -6.97
N GLY A 939 12.62 15.37 -6.75
CA GLY A 939 12.82 16.42 -7.74
C GLY A 939 11.62 17.35 -7.96
N GLU A 940 10.48 17.13 -7.30
CA GLU A 940 9.26 17.90 -7.55
C GLU A 940 9.19 19.18 -6.70
N ARG A 941 8.98 20.32 -7.35
CA ARG A 941 9.08 21.66 -6.75
C ARG A 941 7.99 22.63 -7.22
N PHE A 942 6.94 22.11 -7.86
CA PHE A 942 5.80 22.81 -8.44
C PHE A 942 6.23 23.93 -9.39
N LEU A 943 7.09 23.57 -10.36
CA LEU A 943 7.68 24.47 -11.34
C LEU A 943 7.00 24.33 -12.71
N ARG A 944 6.52 25.44 -13.27
CA ARG A 944 5.85 25.52 -14.58
C ARG A 944 6.60 26.43 -15.54
N VAL A 945 6.58 26.09 -16.83
CA VAL A 945 7.11 26.94 -17.91
C VAL A 945 6.02 27.88 -18.44
N GLU A 946 6.34 29.16 -18.51
CA GLU A 946 5.49 30.22 -19.05
C GLU A 946 6.25 31.06 -20.10
N LEU A 947 5.50 31.67 -21.03
CA LEU A 947 6.06 32.60 -22.02
C LEU A 947 6.35 33.94 -21.35
N MET A 948 7.39 34.66 -21.78
CA MET A 948 7.62 36.02 -21.24
C MET A 948 6.45 36.98 -21.49
N SER A 949 5.67 36.78 -22.56
CA SER A 949 4.43 37.52 -22.83
C SER A 949 3.27 37.16 -21.88
N GLU A 950 3.28 35.99 -21.24
CA GLU A 950 2.35 35.65 -20.15
C GLU A 950 2.77 36.32 -18.84
N ALA A 951 4.08 36.49 -18.65
CA ALA A 951 4.70 36.96 -17.40
C ALA A 951 4.81 38.50 -17.28
N ALA A 952 5.24 39.19 -18.33
CA ALA A 952 5.60 40.62 -18.33
C ALA A 952 4.61 41.47 -19.12
N LYS A 953 3.34 41.52 -18.67
CA LYS A 953 2.25 42.21 -19.38
C LYS A 953 2.50 43.71 -19.64
N ASP A 954 3.24 44.37 -18.77
CA ASP A 954 3.52 45.81 -18.80
C ASP A 954 5.01 46.13 -19.09
N GLY A 955 5.77 45.15 -19.61
CA GLY A 955 7.19 45.32 -20.00
C GLY A 955 8.19 45.50 -18.84
N ALA A 956 7.74 45.52 -17.59
CA ALA A 956 8.58 45.70 -16.41
C ALA A 956 9.51 44.49 -16.15
N ALA A 957 10.73 44.77 -15.65
CA ALA A 957 11.69 43.74 -15.27
C ALA A 957 11.23 42.97 -14.02
N ILE A 958 11.09 41.65 -14.14
CA ILE A 958 10.58 40.79 -13.06
C ILE A 958 11.73 40.41 -12.12
N ALA A 959 11.53 40.52 -10.80
CA ALA A 959 12.48 40.05 -9.80
C ALA A 959 12.31 38.53 -9.54
N CYS A 960 13.42 37.83 -9.24
CA CYS A 960 13.36 36.42 -8.83
C CYS A 960 12.59 36.26 -7.50
N SER A 961 11.68 35.29 -7.43
CA SER A 961 10.88 35.00 -6.22
C SER A 961 11.65 34.30 -5.10
N VAL A 962 12.86 33.80 -5.37
CA VAL A 962 13.65 33.05 -4.37
C VAL A 962 14.19 34.01 -3.30
N PRO A 963 13.91 33.78 -2.00
CA PRO A 963 14.44 34.60 -0.91
C PRO A 963 15.96 34.76 -1.01
N GLN A 964 16.44 35.98 -0.71
CA GLN A 964 17.85 36.39 -0.79
C GLN A 964 18.46 36.45 -2.22
N CYS A 965 17.76 35.99 -3.26
CA CYS A 965 18.20 36.20 -4.64
C CYS A 965 17.99 37.66 -5.06
N ARG A 966 19.02 38.30 -5.64
CA ARG A 966 18.94 39.63 -6.26
C ARG A 966 18.86 39.62 -7.79
N GLY A 967 18.72 38.43 -8.39
CA GLY A 967 18.65 38.28 -9.83
C GLY A 967 17.32 38.77 -10.40
N THR A 968 17.37 39.61 -11.44
CA THR A 968 16.22 39.97 -12.26
C THR A 968 16.14 39.06 -13.49
N LEU A 969 14.94 38.94 -14.06
CA LEU A 969 14.69 38.28 -15.33
C LEU A 969 14.79 39.33 -16.43
N GLN A 970 15.79 39.20 -17.31
CA GLN A 970 15.92 40.06 -18.50
C GLN A 970 15.03 39.53 -19.64
N CYS A 971 14.56 40.44 -20.49
CA CYS A 971 13.55 40.16 -21.54
C CYS A 971 14.09 39.38 -22.76
N SER A 972 15.31 38.86 -22.71
CA SER A 972 15.99 38.18 -23.82
C SER A 972 15.63 36.69 -23.97
N SER A 973 15.10 36.04 -22.94
CA SER A 973 14.62 34.65 -23.01
C SER A 973 13.10 34.61 -23.22
N PRO A 974 12.57 34.08 -24.35
CA PRO A 974 11.13 33.99 -24.56
C PRO A 974 10.39 33.01 -23.62
N LEU A 975 11.12 32.14 -22.91
CA LEU A 975 10.57 31.24 -21.88
C LEU A 975 11.13 31.58 -20.48
N VAL A 976 10.29 31.38 -19.46
CA VAL A 976 10.64 31.52 -18.05
C VAL A 976 10.03 30.40 -17.21
N VAL A 977 10.65 30.13 -16.05
CA VAL A 977 10.18 29.14 -15.08
C VAL A 977 9.59 29.85 -13.86
N LYS A 978 8.48 29.32 -13.36
CA LYS A 978 7.67 29.90 -12.29
C LYS A 978 7.36 28.83 -11.25
N LYS A 979 7.63 29.10 -9.96
CA LYS A 979 7.06 28.30 -8.88
C LYS A 979 5.59 28.65 -8.72
N LEU A 980 4.73 27.65 -8.67
CA LEU A 980 3.31 27.83 -8.38
C LEU A 980 3.11 28.12 -6.88
N PRO A 981 2.11 28.93 -6.49
CA PRO A 981 1.81 29.20 -5.09
C PRO A 981 1.35 27.93 -4.36
N LEU A 982 1.71 27.81 -3.08
CA LEU A 982 1.36 26.68 -2.21
C LEU A 982 0.82 27.18 -0.87
N THR A 983 -0.30 26.64 -0.39
CA THR A 983 -0.80 26.87 0.98
C THR A 983 -0.63 25.62 1.82
N HIS A 984 0.15 25.71 2.89
CA HIS A 984 0.44 24.61 3.81
C HIS A 984 -0.66 24.41 4.84
N SER A 985 -0.68 23.22 5.44
CA SER A 985 -1.60 22.84 6.53
C SER A 985 -1.60 23.79 7.73
N ASN A 986 -0.43 24.30 8.13
CA ASN A 986 -0.28 25.33 9.16
C ASN A 986 -0.71 26.76 8.73
N GLY A 987 -1.30 26.92 7.54
CA GLY A 987 -1.78 28.20 7.00
C GLY A 987 -0.70 29.10 6.39
N SER A 988 0.58 28.74 6.50
CA SER A 988 1.65 29.53 5.85
C SER A 988 1.65 29.31 4.33
N LYS A 989 1.83 30.39 3.59
CA LYS A 989 1.76 30.41 2.11
C LYS A 989 3.14 30.65 1.51
N ASP A 990 3.49 29.83 0.53
CA ASP A 990 4.47 30.21 -0.48
C ASP A 990 3.70 30.93 -1.60
N ALA A 991 4.08 32.17 -1.90
CA ALA A 991 3.45 32.96 -2.95
C ALA A 991 3.87 32.51 -4.37
N GLY A 992 4.93 31.70 -4.49
CA GLY A 992 5.52 31.31 -5.77
C GLY A 992 6.14 32.51 -6.50
N GLY A 993 6.14 32.43 -7.83
CA GLY A 993 6.65 33.48 -8.72
C GLY A 993 7.82 33.02 -9.59
N TYR A 994 8.32 33.93 -10.42
CA TYR A 994 9.28 33.63 -11.49
C TYR A 994 10.74 33.49 -11.00
N LEU A 995 11.51 32.62 -11.65
CA LEU A 995 12.88 32.29 -11.29
C LEU A 995 13.89 32.89 -12.29
N CYS A 996 14.94 33.53 -11.79
CA CYS A 996 16.09 33.91 -12.62
C CYS A 996 16.92 32.66 -13.00
N HIS A 997 17.72 32.76 -14.06
CA HIS A 997 18.46 31.62 -14.64
C HIS A 997 19.21 30.76 -13.61
N ALA A 998 19.99 31.35 -12.71
CA ALA A 998 20.73 30.61 -11.68
C ALA A 998 19.81 29.86 -10.69
N CYS A 999 18.68 30.46 -10.32
CA CYS A 999 17.66 29.80 -9.48
C CYS A 999 16.92 28.69 -10.25
N THR A 1000 16.74 28.85 -11.56
CA THR A 1000 16.23 27.78 -12.43
C THR A 1000 17.22 26.63 -12.51
N GLN A 1001 18.51 26.87 -12.75
CA GLN A 1001 19.55 25.82 -12.78
C GLN A 1001 19.58 24.99 -11.48
N GLN A 1002 19.47 25.66 -10.32
CA GLN A 1002 19.42 25.00 -9.00
C GLN A 1002 18.10 24.28 -8.66
N ARG A 1003 16.99 24.56 -9.37
CA ARG A 1003 15.65 24.08 -8.97
C ARG A 1003 14.90 23.27 -10.04
N PHE A 1004 15.10 23.58 -11.30
CA PHE A 1004 14.55 22.90 -12.48
C PHE A 1004 15.56 21.87 -13.06
N GLY A 1005 16.81 21.91 -12.60
CA GLY A 1005 17.81 20.87 -12.86
C GLY A 1005 18.11 20.70 -14.35
N SER A 1006 18.13 19.45 -14.81
CA SER A 1006 18.45 19.08 -16.20
C SER A 1006 17.45 19.61 -17.24
N LEU A 1007 16.28 20.12 -16.84
CA LEU A 1007 15.32 20.77 -17.74
C LEU A 1007 15.67 22.23 -18.06
N THR A 1008 16.57 22.86 -17.30
CA THR A 1008 16.98 24.27 -17.45
C THR A 1008 17.40 24.66 -18.88
N PRO A 1009 18.20 23.86 -19.63
CA PRO A 1009 18.63 24.21 -20.98
C PRO A 1009 17.49 24.41 -21.99
N LEU A 1010 16.28 23.89 -21.73
CA LEU A 1010 15.09 24.09 -22.56
C LEU A 1010 14.48 25.49 -22.42
N THR A 1011 14.80 26.19 -21.34
CA THR A 1011 14.15 27.46 -20.92
C THR A 1011 15.09 28.66 -20.95
N PHE A 1012 16.37 28.46 -21.26
CA PHE A 1012 17.37 29.51 -21.33
C PHE A 1012 18.10 29.49 -22.67
N PHE A 1013 18.13 30.65 -23.33
CA PHE A 1013 18.75 30.84 -24.63
C PHE A 1013 19.90 31.86 -24.47
N PRO A 1014 21.15 31.49 -24.80
CA PRO A 1014 22.24 32.45 -24.78
C PRO A 1014 21.97 33.53 -25.85
N VAL A 1015 22.19 34.79 -25.51
CA VAL A 1015 22.18 35.86 -26.51
C VAL A 1015 23.33 35.60 -27.47
N LEU A 1016 23.03 35.36 -28.74
CA LEU A 1016 24.02 35.40 -29.80
C LEU A 1016 24.59 36.82 -29.83
N GLN A 1017 25.85 36.97 -29.40
CA GLN A 1017 26.62 38.13 -29.81
C GLN A 1017 26.84 38.00 -31.31
N GLU A 1018 26.20 38.89 -32.07
CA GLU A 1018 26.56 39.12 -33.46
C GLU A 1018 28.05 39.49 -33.50
N GLN A 1019 28.89 38.59 -34.02
CA GLN A 1019 30.23 38.98 -34.42
C GLN A 1019 30.05 39.91 -35.63
N PRO A 1020 30.54 41.16 -35.58
CA PRO A 1020 30.53 42.02 -36.76
C PRO A 1020 31.37 41.37 -37.87
N VAL A 1021 30.87 41.49 -39.10
CA VAL A 1021 31.32 40.79 -40.32
C VAL A 1021 32.79 41.04 -40.64
#